data_AF-A0A847YXV1-F1
#
_entry.id   AF-A0A847YXV1-F1
#
_cell.length_a   1.000
_cell.length_b   1.000
_cell.length_c   1.000
_cell.angle_alpha   90.00
_cell.angle_beta   90.00
_cell.angle_gamma   90.00
#
_symmetry.space_group_name_H-M   'P 1'
#
loop_
_entity.id
_entity.type
_entity.pdbx_description
1 polymer ?
#
loop_
_entity_poly.entity_id
_entity_poly.type
_entity_poly.pdbx_seq_one_letter_code
_entity_poly.pdbx_strand_id
1 'polypeptide(L)'
;MPKTKKQIIHDKTTDISSETQELVNEIKEVATELKALNEPETSVQPEKAETNDAKPVEAEKSQEAAAEQNTDPKKTEPVDSQVVEDGKKDAPEPVQNEANKAETAPTEPVQTEPGKVESGNASSQVQAEAAPAENQTQAETTTKPQEAQSQPEATKPEENQTQGEAAKPVEAQVQPQENQPNEAQSQEPKVESQPEQNQEVEKEEKLSLMAKIKAKLPFGKKKTEQPPKAEQKKGKKTLKLIGIGVGVVLVLVIALGATTYLLAKPVLDNGQKTMTLAQEAYTLVKNQDLEPAKTKLSETKTALLATQKAYQKLSWLKAIPFVSTYATDAEAGLKAGVAGIEAGEILVDAVLPYADVLGLKGQGSFEGGTAEDRIVKVVETLDKVTPKLEEVSQKLQIVEDELDKIDPNDYPEELQGKSIRPRLIQGKALVAEAVVAVTDARPLVEVLPQILGYPTSKKYLVIFQNDGELRPTGGFMSAFAVINIDKGRTTPEKSDDIYSLDKKFGNKVEAPEPFKIHMNEDYWYLRNMNFSPDYYVSMTTFDKYYSELKDEYKVDGIIAIDTEVLRRMVEVTGPLVVDDYGTFTVENDPRCNLAQIVCELEHIVDKPLATVVTNRKTSILGPMMQALMKKSLGGGKEQLAKLVPLMFQLMEEKHLLVYFKDEKLQKAAEAFNIAGRINEAKNDYLHINDANLGGAKSNFYIDQEAEQDIEIADDGTVTKTLTITYTHPEPMDNCNLEAGDLCLSGKWRDYFRIYVPKGSKLEEGRGALTKITQSEDLDKTVFEGFFELYPEKKAKIIITYTLPFKVKAGDAYSMLVQKQPGTKNSKYIVRIKGQEEEFTLDKDTTKSWKI
;
A
#
# COMPACT_ATOMS: atom_id res chain seq x y z
N MET A 1 -40.08 21.65 -43.75
CA MET A 1 -39.73 20.21 -43.84
C MET A 1 -39.49 19.69 -42.43
N PRO A 2 -39.85 18.44 -42.08
CA PRO A 2 -39.53 17.88 -40.77
C PRO A 2 -38.02 17.58 -40.66
N LYS A 3 -37.39 17.90 -39.51
CA LYS A 3 -36.00 17.49 -39.22
C LYS A 3 -35.91 15.96 -39.19
N THR A 4 -34.81 15.40 -39.69
CA THR A 4 -34.59 13.94 -39.70
C THR A 4 -34.14 13.44 -38.32
N LYS A 5 -34.34 12.15 -38.05
CA LYS A 5 -34.10 11.54 -36.73
C LYS A 5 -32.65 11.71 -36.22
N LYS A 6 -31.65 11.71 -37.12
CA LYS A 6 -30.24 12.01 -36.78
C LYS A 6 -30.03 13.45 -36.32
N GLN A 7 -30.73 14.41 -36.94
CA GLN A 7 -30.55 15.83 -36.63
C GLN A 7 -31.10 16.18 -35.25
N ILE A 8 -32.23 15.59 -34.87
CA ILE A 8 -32.83 15.71 -33.52
C ILE A 8 -31.91 15.12 -32.43
N ILE A 9 -31.15 14.06 -32.75
CA ILE A 9 -30.16 13.48 -31.84
C ILE A 9 -28.96 14.42 -31.71
N HIS A 10 -28.41 14.94 -32.82
CA HIS A 10 -27.26 15.84 -32.78
C HIS A 10 -27.56 17.15 -32.06
N ASP A 11 -28.72 17.77 -32.30
CA ASP A 11 -29.20 18.95 -31.56
C ASP A 11 -29.16 18.65 -30.04
N LYS A 12 -29.83 17.57 -29.60
CA LYS A 12 -29.90 17.18 -28.18
C LYS A 12 -28.56 16.81 -27.53
N THR A 13 -27.64 16.17 -28.26
CA THR A 13 -26.29 15.89 -27.73
C THR A 13 -25.49 17.18 -27.54
N THR A 14 -25.81 18.23 -28.30
CA THR A 14 -25.17 19.55 -28.17
C THR A 14 -25.76 20.32 -26.99
N ASP A 15 -27.10 20.34 -26.85
CA ASP A 15 -27.78 20.93 -25.68
C ASP A 15 -27.25 20.36 -24.36
N ILE A 16 -27.17 19.03 -24.24
CA ILE A 16 -26.64 18.32 -23.05
C ILE A 16 -25.17 18.70 -22.79
N SER A 17 -24.36 18.92 -23.84
CA SER A 17 -22.98 19.36 -23.69
C SER A 17 -22.86 20.78 -23.14
N SER A 18 -23.78 21.70 -23.51
CA SER A 18 -23.84 23.03 -22.92
C SER A 18 -24.34 23.02 -21.48
N GLU A 19 -25.44 22.32 -21.18
CA GLU A 19 -25.99 22.21 -19.81
C GLU A 19 -24.95 21.60 -18.84
N THR A 20 -24.20 20.58 -19.30
CA THR A 20 -23.11 19.99 -18.49
C THR A 20 -21.95 20.97 -18.27
N GLN A 21 -21.60 21.79 -19.27
CA GLN A 21 -20.51 22.76 -19.16
C GLN A 21 -20.89 23.95 -18.27
N GLU A 22 -22.15 24.37 -18.28
CA GLU A 22 -22.71 25.40 -17.41
C GLU A 22 -22.73 24.93 -15.94
N LEU A 23 -23.22 23.71 -15.67
CA LEU A 23 -23.19 23.09 -14.34
C LEU A 23 -21.76 22.93 -13.80
N VAL A 24 -20.79 22.57 -14.65
CA VAL A 24 -19.36 22.50 -14.27
C VAL A 24 -18.77 23.87 -13.93
N ASN A 25 -19.31 24.96 -14.46
CA ASN A 25 -18.90 26.31 -14.11
C ASN A 25 -19.54 26.78 -12.79
N GLU A 26 -20.85 26.53 -12.57
CA GLU A 26 -21.51 26.78 -11.28
C GLU A 26 -20.80 26.03 -10.13
N ILE A 27 -20.44 24.76 -10.34
CA ILE A 27 -19.71 23.95 -9.34
C ILE A 27 -18.33 24.56 -9.02
N LYS A 28 -17.64 25.17 -9.99
CA LYS A 28 -16.36 25.87 -9.77
C LYS A 28 -16.53 27.20 -9.04
N GLU A 29 -17.62 27.92 -9.30
CA GLU A 29 -17.94 29.17 -8.63
C GLU A 29 -18.27 28.92 -7.16
N VAL A 30 -19.15 27.95 -6.88
CA VAL A 30 -19.46 27.48 -5.50
C VAL A 30 -18.22 26.93 -4.79
N ALA A 31 -17.34 26.20 -5.49
CA ALA A 31 -16.07 25.74 -4.90
C ALA A 31 -15.08 26.88 -4.59
N THR A 32 -15.20 28.02 -5.30
CA THR A 32 -14.42 29.23 -5.01
C THR A 32 -14.99 29.98 -3.79
N GLU A 33 -16.32 30.14 -3.70
CA GLU A 33 -16.96 30.72 -2.51
C GLU A 33 -16.70 29.89 -1.24
N LEU A 34 -16.77 28.55 -1.34
CA LEU A 34 -16.45 27.65 -0.23
C LEU A 34 -14.97 27.69 0.20
N LYS A 35 -14.06 28.16 -0.65
CA LYS A 35 -12.68 28.48 -0.23
C LYS A 35 -12.61 29.80 0.53
N ALA A 36 -13.27 30.85 0.04
CA ALA A 36 -13.30 32.15 0.71
C ALA A 36 -13.96 32.09 2.11
N LEU A 37 -14.93 31.20 2.30
CA LEU A 37 -15.59 30.95 3.59
C LEU A 37 -14.74 30.18 4.63
N ASN A 38 -13.50 29.78 4.28
CA ASN A 38 -12.64 28.94 5.11
C ASN A 38 -11.32 29.64 5.53
N GLU A 39 -11.12 30.91 5.19
CA GLU A 39 -10.02 31.72 5.73
C GLU A 39 -10.43 32.34 7.09
N PRO A 40 -9.58 32.27 8.14
CA PRO A 40 -9.95 32.74 9.47
C PRO A 40 -9.87 34.27 9.61
N GLU A 41 -10.94 34.89 10.12
CA GLU A 41 -10.95 36.32 10.44
C GLU A 41 -9.92 36.68 11.53
N THR A 42 -8.83 37.35 11.14
CA THR A 42 -7.85 37.91 12.09
C THR A 42 -8.40 39.17 12.74
N SER A 43 -8.92 39.05 13.97
CA SER A 43 -9.58 40.14 14.67
C SER A 43 -8.63 40.99 15.55
N VAL A 44 -8.72 42.32 15.34
CA VAL A 44 -8.53 43.40 16.35
C VAL A 44 -7.15 43.60 16.99
N GLN A 45 -6.57 44.80 16.76
CA GLN A 45 -5.49 45.38 17.58
C GLN A 45 -6.05 46.01 18.88
N PRO A 46 -5.26 46.06 19.97
CA PRO A 46 -5.57 46.89 21.15
C PRO A 46 -5.22 48.37 20.93
N GLU A 47 -5.84 49.24 21.73
CA GLU A 47 -5.74 50.71 21.63
C GLU A 47 -4.70 51.33 22.60
N LYS A 48 -4.17 52.52 22.26
CA LYS A 48 -3.37 53.46 23.07
C LYS A 48 -1.87 53.11 23.22
N ALA A 49 -0.95 54.08 23.22
CA ALA A 49 -1.09 55.51 23.52
C ALA A 49 -0.34 56.44 22.53
N GLU A 50 -0.56 57.75 22.68
CA GLU A 50 0.03 58.82 21.85
C GLU A 50 1.50 59.13 22.19
N THR A 51 2.30 59.41 21.17
CA THR A 51 3.29 60.51 21.19
C THR A 51 3.65 60.94 19.75
N ASN A 52 3.80 62.25 19.53
CA ASN A 52 4.29 62.81 18.25
C ASN A 52 5.83 62.67 18.17
N ASP A 53 6.47 62.56 17.00
CA ASP A 53 6.74 63.69 16.10
C ASP A 53 7.36 63.27 14.73
N ALA A 54 7.49 64.24 13.82
CA ALA A 54 8.43 64.29 12.67
C ALA A 54 8.28 63.30 11.46
N LYS A 55 7.51 63.77 10.46
CA LYS A 55 7.60 63.48 8.99
C LYS A 55 8.93 63.98 8.34
N PRO A 56 9.22 63.76 7.02
CA PRO A 56 9.01 62.62 6.09
C PRO A 56 10.19 62.44 5.05
N VAL A 57 9.91 62.06 3.77
CA VAL A 57 10.75 62.01 2.52
C VAL A 57 11.54 60.69 2.33
N GLU A 58 11.11 59.71 1.52
CA GLU A 58 11.13 59.55 0.02
C GLU A 58 12.54 59.19 -0.55
N ALA A 59 12.71 58.03 -1.22
CA ALA A 59 12.81 57.81 -2.71
C ALA A 59 14.15 58.30 -3.34
N GLU A 60 14.81 57.72 -4.35
CA GLU A 60 14.59 56.72 -5.43
C GLU A 60 15.88 55.82 -5.57
N LYS A 61 15.92 54.53 -5.98
CA LYS A 61 15.70 53.84 -7.29
C LYS A 61 16.88 53.91 -8.30
N SER A 62 17.24 52.76 -8.93
CA SER A 62 18.11 52.60 -10.14
C SER A 62 19.62 53.02 -10.01
N GLN A 63 20.59 52.61 -10.85
CA GLN A 63 20.84 51.38 -11.65
C GLN A 63 22.32 51.37 -12.17
N GLU A 64 22.83 50.19 -12.55
CA GLU A 64 23.87 49.91 -13.59
C GLU A 64 25.36 50.39 -13.53
N ALA A 65 26.23 49.43 -13.91
CA ALA A 65 27.37 49.49 -14.85
C ALA A 65 28.76 50.17 -14.54
N ALA A 66 29.76 49.29 -14.39
CA ALA A 66 30.94 49.11 -15.27
C ALA A 66 32.16 50.09 -15.35
N ALA A 67 33.32 49.52 -14.99
CA ALA A 67 34.60 49.47 -15.76
C ALA A 67 35.66 50.61 -15.72
N GLU A 68 36.87 50.20 -16.14
CA GLU A 68 38.16 50.93 -16.32
C GLU A 68 38.96 51.31 -15.05
N GLN A 69 40.30 51.49 -15.08
CA GLN A 69 41.47 50.76 -15.66
C GLN A 69 42.77 51.49 -15.21
N ASN A 70 43.97 50.96 -15.51
CA ASN A 70 45.32 51.57 -15.30
C ASN A 70 45.81 51.72 -13.83
N THR A 71 47.11 51.65 -13.48
CA THR A 71 48.37 51.50 -14.26
C THR A 71 49.49 50.78 -13.44
N ASP A 72 50.43 50.16 -14.15
CA ASP A 72 51.71 49.52 -13.72
C ASP A 72 52.90 50.51 -14.00
N PRO A 73 54.23 50.23 -13.90
CA PRO A 73 55.03 49.23 -13.13
C PRO A 73 56.26 49.79 -12.35
N LYS A 74 56.91 48.89 -11.55
CA LYS A 74 58.39 48.66 -11.35
C LYS A 74 58.85 48.55 -9.87
N LYS A 75 59.97 47.92 -9.47
CA LYS A 75 60.83 46.77 -9.91
C LYS A 75 62.22 46.91 -9.23
N THR A 76 62.69 45.98 -8.38
CA THR A 76 64.12 45.51 -8.21
C THR A 76 64.32 44.56 -7.00
N GLU A 77 65.17 43.54 -7.19
CA GLU A 77 65.87 42.71 -6.15
C GLU A 77 67.40 43.09 -6.16
N PRO A 78 68.43 42.29 -5.73
CA PRO A 78 68.53 41.00 -5.00
C PRO A 78 69.69 40.91 -3.94
N VAL A 79 70.12 39.66 -3.56
CA VAL A 79 71.42 39.24 -2.91
C VAL A 79 71.43 39.30 -1.35
N ASP A 80 72.02 38.40 -0.52
CA ASP A 80 73.03 37.29 -0.69
C ASP A 80 72.72 35.97 0.11
N SER A 81 73.73 35.15 0.47
CA SER A 81 73.69 33.67 0.66
C SER A 81 74.61 33.06 1.78
N GLN A 82 74.76 31.70 1.80
CA GLN A 82 75.60 30.80 2.65
C GLN A 82 75.02 30.38 4.05
N VAL A 83 75.03 29.13 4.59
CA VAL A 83 75.61 27.76 4.37
C VAL A 83 76.78 27.33 5.29
N VAL A 84 76.57 26.31 6.17
CA VAL A 84 77.58 25.44 6.87
C VAL A 84 76.96 24.05 7.28
N GLU A 85 77.77 22.98 7.41
CA GLU A 85 77.46 21.55 7.78
C GLU A 85 78.13 21.15 9.13
N ASP A 86 78.10 19.96 9.78
CA ASP A 86 77.55 18.56 9.69
C ASP A 86 77.37 18.03 11.15
N GLY A 87 76.79 16.82 11.41
CA GLY A 87 77.08 16.13 12.69
C GLY A 87 76.28 14.90 13.16
N LYS A 88 76.35 13.77 12.45
CA LYS A 88 76.28 12.36 12.95
C LYS A 88 75.71 11.97 14.37
N LYS A 89 74.66 11.14 14.33
CA LYS A 89 74.56 9.68 14.76
C LYS A 89 74.58 9.17 16.23
N ASP A 90 73.73 8.14 16.41
CA ASP A 90 73.76 6.96 17.31
C ASP A 90 73.36 7.09 18.82
N ALA A 91 72.78 6.01 19.37
CA ALA A 91 72.17 5.89 20.72
C ALA A 91 72.87 4.82 21.60
N PRO A 92 72.59 4.67 22.92
CA PRO A 92 71.45 3.86 23.38
C PRO A 92 70.82 4.22 24.77
N GLU A 93 69.89 3.37 25.22
CA GLU A 93 69.27 3.20 26.57
C GLU A 93 70.25 2.76 27.70
N PRO A 94 69.82 2.44 28.97
CA PRO A 94 68.68 2.88 29.83
C PRO A 94 69.08 3.22 31.33
N VAL A 95 68.07 3.31 32.23
CA VAL A 95 68.04 2.89 33.68
C VAL A 95 68.08 3.95 34.82
N GLN A 96 67.09 3.82 35.74
CA GLN A 96 66.97 4.22 37.17
C GLN A 96 67.07 5.68 37.66
N ASN A 97 66.14 6.03 38.56
CA ASN A 97 66.49 6.26 39.98
C ASN A 97 65.33 5.94 40.95
N GLU A 98 65.64 5.70 42.22
CA GLU A 98 64.68 5.34 43.31
C GLU A 98 64.23 6.60 44.11
N ALA A 99 63.34 6.57 45.12
CA ALA A 99 62.66 5.52 45.90
C ALA A 99 61.21 6.02 46.25
N ASN A 100 60.47 5.73 47.35
CA ASN A 100 60.56 5.02 48.65
C ASN A 100 59.08 4.90 49.19
N LYS A 101 58.63 4.35 50.35
CA LYS A 101 59.20 3.75 51.57
C LYS A 101 58.11 2.96 52.35
N ALA A 102 58.37 1.71 52.75
CA ALA A 102 57.75 0.92 53.86
C ALA A 102 56.20 0.68 53.85
N GLU A 103 55.56 -0.28 54.55
CA GLU A 103 55.81 -1.58 55.27
C GLU A 103 54.38 -2.09 55.70
N THR A 104 54.00 -3.34 55.99
CA THR A 104 54.57 -4.71 55.99
C THR A 104 53.42 -5.75 55.78
N ALA A 105 53.69 -7.07 55.74
CA ALA A 105 52.71 -8.18 55.68
C ALA A 105 53.27 -9.45 56.41
N PRO A 106 52.62 -10.64 56.50
CA PRO A 106 51.26 -11.09 56.10
C PRO A 106 50.53 -11.96 57.20
N THR A 107 49.57 -12.81 56.80
CA THR A 107 49.02 -14.08 57.41
C THR A 107 47.54 -14.15 57.89
N GLU A 108 46.93 -15.32 57.67
CA GLU A 108 45.64 -15.83 58.21
C GLU A 108 45.91 -16.87 59.35
N PRO A 109 44.97 -17.70 59.90
CA PRO A 109 43.48 -17.73 59.86
C PRO A 109 42.80 -18.02 61.26
N VAL A 110 41.50 -18.40 61.27
CA VAL A 110 40.77 -19.27 62.28
C VAL A 110 40.01 -18.64 63.50
N GLN A 111 38.66 -18.66 63.43
CA GLN A 111 37.61 -18.83 64.51
C GLN A 111 37.55 -17.80 65.70
N THR A 112 36.54 -17.71 66.60
CA THR A 112 35.35 -18.53 66.99
C THR A 112 34.05 -17.72 67.29
N GLU A 113 32.93 -18.47 67.40
CA GLU A 113 31.56 -18.18 67.90
C GLU A 113 31.43 -17.67 69.38
N PRO A 114 30.23 -17.48 70.04
CA PRO A 114 28.89 -18.12 69.86
C PRO A 114 27.58 -17.26 70.01
N GLY A 115 26.40 -17.83 69.66
CA GLY A 115 25.11 -17.12 69.89
C GLY A 115 23.72 -17.72 69.51
N LYS A 116 23.44 -19.02 69.73
CA LYS A 116 22.14 -19.71 70.04
C LYS A 116 20.79 -18.92 69.90
N VAL A 117 19.66 -19.44 69.35
CA VAL A 117 18.84 -20.63 69.75
C VAL A 117 17.82 -21.06 68.63
N GLU A 118 17.69 -22.38 68.38
CA GLU A 118 16.53 -23.24 67.91
C GLU A 118 15.37 -22.70 67.02
N SER A 119 14.67 -23.47 66.16
CA SER A 119 14.79 -24.85 65.60
C SER A 119 13.79 -25.00 64.41
N GLY A 120 13.83 -26.01 63.51
CA GLY A 120 14.75 -27.14 63.34
C GLY A 120 14.53 -27.94 62.03
N ASN A 121 15.45 -28.87 61.76
CA ASN A 121 15.65 -29.78 60.58
C ASN A 121 14.40 -30.28 59.79
N ALA A 122 14.43 -30.50 58.46
CA ALA A 122 15.42 -31.16 57.56
C ALA A 122 15.50 -32.71 57.75
N SER A 123 15.86 -33.57 56.77
CA SER A 123 15.83 -33.56 55.29
C SER A 123 16.23 -34.97 54.79
N SER A 124 15.92 -35.35 53.54
CA SER A 124 16.54 -36.41 52.70
C SER A 124 16.75 -37.85 53.22
N GLN A 125 16.26 -38.87 52.49
CA GLN A 125 17.11 -39.78 51.67
C GLN A 125 16.34 -40.92 50.95
N VAL A 126 16.78 -41.17 49.69
CA VAL A 126 16.85 -42.38 48.82
C VAL A 126 16.04 -43.68 49.10
N GLN A 127 15.70 -44.39 48.00
CA GLN A 127 15.18 -45.79 47.86
C GLN A 127 13.66 -45.99 48.09
N ALA A 128 12.95 -46.97 47.50
CA ALA A 128 13.07 -47.75 46.24
C ALA A 128 11.79 -48.62 46.04
N GLU A 129 11.70 -49.33 44.90
CA GLU A 129 10.81 -50.50 44.59
C GLU A 129 9.31 -50.34 44.26
N ALA A 130 8.87 -51.31 43.42
CA ALA A 130 7.53 -51.88 43.19
C ALA A 130 6.40 -51.07 42.46
N ALA A 131 6.09 -51.52 41.24
CA ALA A 131 4.79 -51.38 40.55
C ALA A 131 3.90 -52.64 40.81
N PRO A 132 2.63 -52.69 40.34
CA PRO A 132 2.31 -53.12 38.95
C PRO A 132 1.60 -52.00 38.14
N ALA A 133 1.73 -51.89 36.81
CA ALA A 133 1.18 -52.73 35.72
C ALA A 133 -0.36 -52.71 35.65
N GLU A 134 -1.04 -52.57 34.50
CA GLU A 134 -0.71 -52.96 33.11
C GLU A 134 -0.85 -51.76 32.11
N ASN A 135 0.05 -51.59 31.12
CA ASN A 135 0.04 -52.11 29.73
C ASN A 135 -1.07 -51.45 28.85
N GLN A 136 -0.82 -50.89 27.65
CA GLN A 136 0.17 -51.23 26.59
C GLN A 136 0.86 -50.01 25.94
N THR A 137 2.10 -50.21 25.46
CA THR A 137 2.90 -49.25 24.67
C THR A 137 3.84 -49.98 23.70
N GLN A 138 3.96 -49.49 22.45
CA GLN A 138 5.07 -49.64 21.46
C GLN A 138 4.51 -49.14 20.10
N ALA A 139 5.11 -48.29 19.26
CA ALA A 139 6.43 -47.64 19.19
C ALA A 139 7.65 -48.56 19.02
N GLU A 140 8.29 -48.54 17.83
CA GLU A 140 9.76 -48.51 17.69
C GLU A 140 10.27 -48.15 16.27
N THR A 141 11.17 -47.16 16.24
CA THR A 141 12.41 -46.95 15.44
C THR A 141 12.61 -47.32 13.95
N THR A 142 13.05 -46.29 13.20
CA THR A 142 14.14 -46.22 12.20
C THR A 142 14.52 -47.42 11.33
N THR A 143 14.66 -47.17 10.01
CA THR A 143 15.77 -47.76 9.23
C THR A 143 16.20 -46.86 8.06
N LYS A 144 17.50 -46.90 7.73
CA LYS A 144 18.09 -46.34 6.49
C LYS A 144 17.79 -47.31 5.32
N PRO A 145 17.95 -46.88 4.07
CA PRO A 145 18.87 -47.66 3.23
C PRO A 145 19.82 -46.79 2.38
N GLN A 146 20.87 -47.41 1.86
CA GLN A 146 21.86 -46.82 0.96
C GLN A 146 22.42 -47.91 0.04
N GLU A 147 22.61 -47.60 -1.24
CA GLU A 147 23.38 -48.33 -2.27
C GLU A 147 23.02 -49.78 -2.65
N ALA A 148 22.75 -49.97 -3.94
CA ALA A 148 23.16 -51.13 -4.73
C ALA A 148 23.39 -50.69 -6.19
N GLN A 149 24.28 -51.37 -6.92
CA GLN A 149 24.81 -50.93 -8.22
C GLN A 149 24.23 -51.73 -9.40
N SER A 150 24.18 -51.12 -10.59
CA SER A 150 24.49 -51.80 -11.85
C SER A 150 24.75 -50.82 -13.00
N GLN A 151 25.81 -51.08 -13.79
CA GLN A 151 26.03 -50.48 -15.11
C GLN A 151 25.33 -51.33 -16.20
N PRO A 152 25.39 -50.93 -17.48
CA PRO A 152 26.51 -51.39 -18.28
C PRO A 152 27.21 -50.30 -19.11
N GLU A 153 28.50 -50.49 -19.38
CA GLU A 153 29.24 -49.75 -20.41
C GLU A 153 28.89 -50.23 -21.83
N ALA A 154 28.92 -49.33 -22.82
CA ALA A 154 29.34 -49.65 -24.18
C ALA A 154 29.80 -48.41 -24.98
N THR A 155 31.11 -48.30 -25.18
CA THR A 155 31.79 -47.72 -26.37
C THR A 155 31.41 -46.31 -26.90
N LYS A 156 32.39 -45.40 -26.72
CA LYS A 156 32.81 -44.36 -27.68
C LYS A 156 33.03 -44.91 -29.11
N PRO A 157 33.03 -44.05 -30.15
CA PRO A 157 34.30 -43.47 -30.65
C PRO A 157 34.18 -41.91 -30.79
N GLU A 158 35.18 -41.03 -30.77
CA GLU A 158 36.56 -40.99 -31.34
C GLU A 158 36.58 -41.05 -32.89
N GLU A 159 37.22 -40.17 -33.67
CA GLU A 159 37.91 -38.87 -33.45
C GLU A 159 37.35 -37.86 -34.51
N ASN A 160 37.65 -36.56 -34.55
CA ASN A 160 38.93 -35.99 -35.03
C ASN A 160 38.95 -34.44 -34.96
N GLN A 161 40.11 -33.84 -35.20
CA GLN A 161 40.41 -32.40 -35.20
C GLN A 161 40.44 -31.79 -36.61
N THR A 162 40.13 -30.49 -36.74
CA THR A 162 40.70 -29.40 -37.60
C THR A 162 39.64 -28.28 -37.69
N GLN A 163 39.92 -26.98 -37.49
CA GLN A 163 40.86 -26.04 -38.13
C GLN A 163 40.50 -25.65 -39.58
N GLY A 164 40.44 -24.33 -39.83
CA GLY A 164 40.18 -23.71 -41.15
C GLY A 164 38.69 -23.60 -41.51
N GLU A 165 38.24 -22.65 -42.33
CA GLU A 165 38.88 -21.40 -42.78
C GLU A 165 37.78 -20.39 -43.20
N ALA A 166 38.12 -19.13 -43.47
CA ALA A 166 37.15 -18.07 -43.74
C ALA A 166 36.87 -17.87 -45.25
N ALA A 167 35.59 -17.63 -45.60
CA ALA A 167 35.20 -17.08 -46.90
C ALA A 167 34.01 -16.12 -46.76
N LYS A 168 34.00 -15.05 -47.57
CA LYS A 168 32.86 -14.11 -47.71
C LYS A 168 32.06 -14.43 -49.00
N PRO A 169 31.31 -13.51 -49.63
CA PRO A 169 29.85 -13.58 -49.67
C PRO A 169 29.30 -13.84 -51.07
N VAL A 170 27.98 -13.95 -51.19
CA VAL A 170 27.27 -13.82 -52.47
C VAL A 170 26.08 -12.87 -52.29
N GLU A 171 26.09 -11.77 -53.04
CA GLU A 171 24.93 -10.90 -53.19
C GLU A 171 23.94 -11.48 -54.21
N ALA A 172 22.64 -11.30 -53.97
CA ALA A 172 21.63 -11.30 -55.02
C ALA A 172 20.53 -10.30 -54.65
N GLN A 173 20.51 -9.16 -55.36
CA GLN A 173 19.40 -8.21 -55.30
C GLN A 173 18.20 -8.73 -56.10
N VAL A 174 16.98 -8.29 -55.77
CA VAL A 174 15.99 -7.70 -56.69
C VAL A 174 14.69 -7.40 -55.93
N GLN A 175 14.23 -6.15 -56.03
CA GLN A 175 12.87 -5.68 -55.72
C GLN A 175 12.17 -5.30 -57.06
N PRO A 176 10.94 -4.77 -57.07
CA PRO A 176 9.67 -5.37 -56.63
C PRO A 176 8.65 -5.33 -57.80
N GLN A 177 7.39 -5.77 -57.62
CA GLN A 177 6.27 -5.13 -58.32
C GLN A 177 4.87 -5.40 -57.74
N GLU A 178 3.98 -4.45 -57.98
CA GLU A 178 2.53 -4.50 -57.70
C GLU A 178 1.77 -5.17 -58.86
N ASN A 179 0.59 -5.77 -58.59
CA ASN A 179 -0.72 -5.24 -59.05
C ASN A 179 -1.88 -6.27 -58.99
N GLN A 180 -3.12 -5.73 -58.97
CA GLN A 180 -4.38 -6.41 -59.30
C GLN A 180 -4.64 -6.27 -60.85
N PRO A 181 -5.79 -6.61 -61.49
CA PRO A 181 -7.04 -7.18 -60.97
C PRO A 181 -7.75 -8.24 -61.91
N ASN A 182 -9.04 -8.51 -61.59
CA ASN A 182 -10.16 -8.92 -62.46
C ASN A 182 -10.35 -10.37 -63.03
N GLU A 183 -11.48 -10.97 -62.60
CA GLU A 183 -12.64 -11.46 -63.38
C GLU A 183 -12.67 -12.78 -64.22
N ALA A 184 -13.86 -13.43 -64.09
CA ALA A 184 -14.73 -14.00 -65.16
C ALA A 184 -14.86 -15.54 -65.42
N GLN A 185 -16.04 -16.07 -65.04
CA GLN A 185 -16.88 -17.09 -65.76
C GLN A 185 -16.34 -18.56 -65.83
N SER A 186 -17.12 -19.64 -66.05
CA SER A 186 -18.49 -19.84 -66.61
C SER A 186 -19.26 -21.08 -66.06
N GLN A 187 -20.58 -20.93 -65.87
CA GLN A 187 -21.72 -21.83 -66.23
C GLN A 187 -21.74 -23.36 -65.91
N GLU A 188 -22.68 -23.77 -65.02
CA GLU A 188 -23.90 -24.63 -65.23
C GLU A 188 -23.88 -25.98 -66.05
N PRO A 189 -24.91 -26.88 -66.01
CA PRO A 189 -26.32 -26.71 -65.54
C PRO A 189 -27.01 -27.89 -64.75
N LYS A 190 -28.25 -27.63 -64.28
CA LYS A 190 -29.36 -28.60 -63.91
C LYS A 190 -29.12 -29.53 -62.70
N VAL A 191 -30.08 -29.83 -61.82
CA VAL A 191 -31.57 -29.71 -61.74
C VAL A 191 -31.98 -29.46 -60.25
N GLU A 192 -33.21 -29.20 -59.77
CA GLU A 192 -34.60 -29.11 -60.32
C GLU A 192 -35.49 -28.18 -59.44
N SER A 193 -36.57 -27.63 -60.01
CA SER A 193 -37.73 -26.95 -59.37
C SER A 193 -37.50 -25.62 -58.61
N GLN A 194 -38.47 -24.70 -58.75
CA GLN A 194 -38.36 -23.27 -58.36
C GLN A 194 -38.73 -22.98 -56.89
N PRO A 195 -38.27 -21.84 -56.32
CA PRO A 195 -38.45 -21.49 -54.92
C PRO A 195 -39.62 -20.52 -54.68
N GLU A 196 -39.98 -20.31 -53.41
CA GLU A 196 -40.44 -18.99 -52.95
C GLU A 196 -40.07 -18.75 -51.47
N GLN A 197 -39.82 -17.50 -51.11
CA GLN A 197 -39.45 -17.08 -49.76
C GLN A 197 -40.71 -16.66 -48.98
N ASN A 198 -40.79 -16.99 -47.68
CA ASN A 198 -41.18 -16.02 -46.65
C ASN A 198 -41.10 -16.59 -45.23
N GLN A 199 -40.32 -15.91 -44.37
CA GLN A 199 -40.63 -15.77 -42.94
C GLN A 199 -40.29 -14.35 -42.47
N GLU A 200 -40.97 -13.35 -43.05
CA GLU A 200 -41.36 -12.18 -42.26
C GLU A 200 -42.77 -11.71 -42.68
N VAL A 201 -43.51 -11.14 -41.73
CA VAL A 201 -44.87 -10.59 -41.89
C VAL A 201 -45.96 -11.59 -42.34
N GLU A 202 -46.40 -12.49 -41.45
CA GLU A 202 -47.79 -12.97 -41.49
C GLU A 202 -48.67 -12.08 -40.60
N LYS A 203 -49.19 -11.02 -41.21
CA LYS A 203 -50.19 -10.13 -40.62
C LYS A 203 -51.35 -10.07 -41.62
N GLU A 204 -52.43 -10.79 -41.31
CA GLU A 204 -53.58 -11.01 -42.19
C GLU A 204 -53.24 -11.97 -43.38
N GLU A 205 -54.07 -12.91 -43.83
CA GLU A 205 -55.45 -13.27 -43.44
C GLU A 205 -55.72 -14.78 -43.64
N LYS A 206 -56.35 -15.46 -42.67
CA LYS A 206 -57.09 -16.72 -42.93
C LYS A 206 -58.49 -16.75 -42.34
N LEU A 207 -59.21 -15.66 -42.60
CA LEU A 207 -60.65 -15.56 -42.43
C LEU A 207 -61.39 -16.38 -43.52
N SER A 208 -61.84 -17.60 -43.23
CA SER A 208 -62.94 -18.23 -44.01
C SER A 208 -63.58 -19.50 -43.41
N LEU A 209 -63.12 -20.05 -42.27
CA LEU A 209 -63.81 -21.18 -41.62
C LEU A 209 -63.58 -21.21 -40.09
N MET A 210 -63.96 -20.21 -39.32
CA MET A 210 -65.32 -19.65 -39.25
C MET A 210 -65.28 -18.12 -39.07
N ALA A 211 -65.96 -17.26 -39.83
CA ALA A 211 -67.05 -17.41 -40.82
C ALA A 211 -68.39 -17.98 -40.28
N LYS A 212 -68.49 -18.19 -38.97
CA LYS A 212 -69.72 -18.41 -38.21
C LYS A 212 -69.54 -17.72 -36.84
N ILE A 213 -70.59 -17.07 -36.35
CA ILE A 213 -70.66 -16.44 -35.02
C ILE A 213 -69.71 -15.24 -34.79
N LYS A 214 -69.82 -14.21 -35.65
CA LYS A 214 -69.86 -12.80 -35.17
C LYS A 214 -70.65 -11.83 -36.05
N ALA A 215 -71.72 -12.35 -36.66
CA ALA A 215 -72.90 -11.61 -37.09
C ALA A 215 -74.12 -12.30 -36.43
N LYS A 216 -75.20 -11.62 -36.04
CA LYS A 216 -75.75 -10.38 -36.63
C LYS A 216 -75.63 -9.12 -35.76
N LEU A 217 -75.29 -8.04 -36.46
CA LEU A 217 -75.72 -6.64 -36.36
C LEU A 217 -77.15 -6.38 -35.81
N PRO A 218 -77.55 -5.12 -35.50
CA PRO A 218 -76.84 -3.84 -35.71
C PRO A 218 -76.80 -2.86 -34.51
N PHE A 219 -75.98 -1.80 -34.63
CA PHE A 219 -76.29 -0.52 -33.97
C PHE A 219 -77.38 0.23 -34.76
N GLY A 220 -78.44 0.69 -34.09
CA GLY A 220 -79.54 1.44 -34.73
C GLY A 220 -80.05 2.59 -33.86
N LYS A 221 -79.51 3.80 -34.01
CA LYS A 221 -80.07 5.01 -33.39
C LYS A 221 -81.21 5.59 -34.25
N LYS A 222 -82.48 5.33 -33.90
CA LYS A 222 -83.51 6.39 -33.66
C LYS A 222 -84.92 5.84 -33.37
N LYS A 223 -85.60 6.60 -32.49
CA LYS A 223 -87.06 6.80 -32.34
C LYS A 223 -87.97 5.63 -31.92
N THR A 224 -88.67 5.88 -30.80
CA THR A 224 -90.03 5.42 -30.40
C THR A 224 -90.30 3.91 -30.27
N GLU A 225 -91.10 3.41 -29.32
CA GLU A 225 -92.12 4.10 -28.50
C GLU A 225 -92.25 3.54 -27.05
N GLN A 226 -93.44 3.60 -26.45
CA GLN A 226 -93.72 3.44 -25.01
C GLN A 226 -93.74 1.98 -24.47
N PRO A 227 -93.73 1.77 -23.13
CA PRO A 227 -93.35 0.49 -22.50
C PRO A 227 -94.53 -0.39 -22.05
N PRO A 228 -94.26 -1.64 -21.64
CA PRO A 228 -95.11 -2.36 -20.70
C PRO A 228 -94.39 -2.83 -19.41
N LYS A 229 -94.96 -2.38 -18.29
CA LYS A 229 -95.14 -3.04 -16.98
C LYS A 229 -94.15 -4.11 -16.48
N ALA A 230 -93.55 -3.78 -15.33
CA ALA A 230 -92.81 -4.64 -14.43
C ALA A 230 -93.53 -5.92 -13.94
N GLU A 231 -92.72 -6.95 -13.65
CA GLU A 231 -93.01 -7.97 -12.62
C GLU A 231 -92.02 -7.86 -11.43
N GLN A 232 -92.34 -8.49 -10.30
CA GLN A 232 -91.71 -8.18 -9.01
C GLN A 232 -90.76 -9.27 -8.46
N LYS A 233 -89.64 -8.78 -7.89
CA LYS A 233 -88.98 -9.30 -6.66
C LYS A 233 -88.64 -10.80 -6.58
N LYS A 234 -87.37 -11.12 -6.79
CA LYS A 234 -86.56 -11.97 -5.87
C LYS A 234 -85.06 -11.65 -6.11
N GLY A 235 -84.34 -11.19 -5.08
CA GLY A 235 -82.90 -10.86 -5.22
C GLY A 235 -82.28 -9.93 -4.17
N LYS A 236 -83.06 -9.06 -3.50
CA LYS A 236 -82.53 -8.05 -2.55
C LYS A 236 -81.93 -8.60 -1.22
N LYS A 237 -81.85 -9.93 -1.02
CA LYS A 237 -81.15 -10.53 0.14
C LYS A 237 -79.69 -10.86 -0.15
N THR A 238 -79.36 -11.44 -1.31
CA THR A 238 -78.00 -11.88 -1.63
C THR A 238 -77.03 -10.71 -1.79
N LEU A 239 -77.45 -9.64 -2.47
CA LEU A 239 -76.64 -8.40 -2.58
C LEU A 239 -76.37 -7.75 -1.21
N LYS A 240 -77.29 -7.86 -0.24
CA LYS A 240 -77.05 -7.38 1.13
C LYS A 240 -76.00 -8.20 1.85
N LEU A 241 -76.00 -9.52 1.70
CA LEU A 241 -74.97 -10.39 2.31
C LEU A 241 -73.57 -10.11 1.73
N ILE A 242 -73.46 -9.93 0.41
CA ILE A 242 -72.18 -9.57 -0.24
C ILE A 242 -71.72 -8.17 0.21
N GLY A 243 -72.63 -7.18 0.23
CA GLY A 243 -72.32 -5.84 0.72
C GLY A 243 -71.92 -5.77 2.20
N ILE A 244 -72.51 -6.62 3.05
CA ILE A 244 -72.11 -6.78 4.45
C ILE A 244 -70.74 -7.46 4.54
N GLY A 245 -70.47 -8.51 3.75
CA GLY A 245 -69.16 -9.16 3.71
C GLY A 245 -68.03 -8.21 3.29
N VAL A 246 -68.22 -7.47 2.20
CA VAL A 246 -67.28 -6.42 1.76
C VAL A 246 -67.14 -5.33 2.81
N GLY A 247 -68.25 -4.88 3.42
CA GLY A 247 -68.22 -3.87 4.49
C GLY A 247 -67.45 -4.34 5.73
N VAL A 248 -67.60 -5.59 6.14
CA VAL A 248 -66.85 -6.19 7.26
C VAL A 248 -65.37 -6.32 6.92
N VAL A 249 -65.00 -6.76 5.70
CA VAL A 249 -63.60 -6.78 5.26
C VAL A 249 -63.01 -5.37 5.24
N LEU A 250 -63.74 -4.37 4.77
CA LEU A 250 -63.27 -2.99 4.68
C LEU A 250 -63.12 -2.35 6.07
N VAL A 251 -64.04 -2.63 7.00
CA VAL A 251 -63.92 -2.26 8.43
C VAL A 251 -62.76 -2.99 9.10
N LEU A 252 -62.53 -4.27 8.81
CA LEU A 252 -61.38 -5.02 9.32
C LEU A 252 -60.06 -4.44 8.77
N VAL A 253 -59.97 -4.08 7.49
CA VAL A 253 -58.79 -3.43 6.90
C VAL A 253 -58.57 -2.03 7.49
N ILE A 254 -59.61 -1.25 7.75
CA ILE A 254 -59.49 0.04 8.45
C ILE A 254 -59.05 -0.15 9.91
N ALA A 255 -59.57 -1.15 10.63
CA ALA A 255 -59.16 -1.47 11.99
C ALA A 255 -57.72 -2.00 12.06
N LEU A 256 -57.30 -2.81 11.09
CA LEU A 256 -55.91 -3.25 10.92
C LEU A 256 -55.00 -2.06 10.61
N GLY A 257 -55.41 -1.16 9.71
CA GLY A 257 -54.68 0.06 9.36
C GLY A 257 -54.55 1.05 10.52
N ALA A 258 -55.60 1.19 11.33
CA ALA A 258 -55.57 2.00 12.55
C ALA A 258 -54.67 1.38 13.62
N THR A 259 -54.71 0.05 13.79
CA THR A 259 -53.82 -0.62 14.77
C THR A 259 -52.38 -0.71 14.31
N THR A 260 -52.07 -0.92 13.02
CA THR A 260 -50.70 -0.78 12.50
C THR A 260 -50.19 0.64 12.71
N TYR A 261 -50.98 1.68 12.41
CA TYR A 261 -50.57 3.06 12.63
C TYR A 261 -50.32 3.38 14.11
N LEU A 262 -51.20 2.95 15.02
CA LEU A 262 -51.04 3.16 16.46
C LEU A 262 -49.85 2.38 17.06
N LEU A 263 -49.49 1.21 16.50
CA LEU A 263 -48.33 0.43 16.92
C LEU A 263 -47.02 0.90 16.26
N ALA A 264 -47.10 1.44 15.04
CA ALA A 264 -45.94 1.94 14.28
C ALA A 264 -45.55 3.37 14.64
N LYS A 265 -46.50 4.23 15.08
CA LYS A 265 -46.16 5.58 15.53
C LYS A 265 -45.04 5.59 16.61
N PRO A 266 -45.08 4.78 17.68
CA PRO A 266 -43.97 4.68 18.63
C PRO A 266 -42.65 4.20 18.03
N VAL A 267 -42.65 3.48 16.90
CA VAL A 267 -41.41 3.11 16.17
C VAL A 267 -40.88 4.33 15.42
N LEU A 268 -41.74 5.10 14.74
CA LEU A 268 -41.35 6.31 14.02
C LEU A 268 -40.85 7.41 14.99
N ASP A 269 -41.58 7.66 16.08
CA ASP A 269 -41.24 8.67 17.08
C ASP A 269 -39.88 8.38 17.74
N ASN A 270 -39.63 7.12 18.16
CA ASN A 270 -38.33 6.74 18.76
C ASN A 270 -37.22 6.59 17.70
N GLY A 271 -37.53 6.11 16.49
CA GLY A 271 -36.57 5.95 15.40
C GLY A 271 -36.02 7.29 14.92
N GLN A 272 -36.89 8.30 14.78
CA GLN A 272 -36.47 9.68 14.48
C GLN A 272 -35.58 10.25 15.57
N LYS A 273 -35.93 10.07 16.85
CA LYS A 273 -35.07 10.46 17.98
C LYS A 273 -33.72 9.74 17.94
N THR A 274 -33.72 8.45 17.61
CA THR A 274 -32.51 7.63 17.51
C THR A 274 -31.58 8.15 16.42
N MET A 275 -32.11 8.51 15.24
CA MET A 275 -31.31 9.08 14.15
C MET A 275 -30.73 10.46 14.50
N THR A 276 -31.49 11.33 15.16
CA THR A 276 -30.96 12.62 15.64
C THR A 276 -29.81 12.41 16.63
N LEU A 277 -29.98 11.53 17.62
CA LEU A 277 -28.92 11.25 18.61
C LEU A 277 -27.71 10.55 18.00
N ALA A 278 -27.91 9.62 17.06
CA ALA A 278 -26.82 8.96 16.34
C ALA A 278 -26.01 9.96 15.49
N GLN A 279 -26.69 10.94 14.87
CA GLN A 279 -26.04 11.99 14.10
C GLN A 279 -25.27 12.98 15.00
N GLU A 280 -25.82 13.31 16.18
CA GLU A 280 -25.09 14.06 17.21
C GLU A 280 -23.84 13.30 17.69
N ALA A 281 -23.97 12.01 18.04
CA ALA A 281 -22.86 11.16 18.46
C ALA A 281 -21.76 11.05 17.38
N TYR A 282 -22.14 10.76 16.13
CA TYR A 282 -21.22 10.71 14.99
C TYR A 282 -20.49 12.04 14.79
N THR A 283 -21.19 13.17 14.92
CA THR A 283 -20.59 14.51 14.78
C THR A 283 -19.54 14.77 15.87
N LEU A 284 -19.79 14.33 17.11
CA LEU A 284 -18.85 14.49 18.23
C LEU A 284 -17.62 13.57 18.08
N VAL A 285 -17.81 12.31 17.69
CA VAL A 285 -16.70 11.39 17.36
C VAL A 285 -15.85 11.96 16.21
N LYS A 286 -16.49 12.43 15.13
CA LYS A 286 -15.80 13.08 14.00
C LYS A 286 -15.03 14.33 14.42
N ASN A 287 -15.56 15.09 15.37
CA ASN A 287 -14.92 16.30 15.93
C ASN A 287 -13.90 16.00 17.05
N GLN A 288 -13.61 14.71 17.29
CA GLN A 288 -12.65 14.17 18.28
C GLN A 288 -13.01 14.49 19.75
N ASP A 289 -14.30 14.66 20.05
CA ASP A 289 -14.81 15.16 21.34
C ASP A 289 -15.45 14.02 22.15
N LEU A 290 -14.62 13.28 22.90
CA LEU A 290 -14.99 11.93 23.38
C LEU A 290 -15.92 11.91 24.60
N GLU A 291 -15.84 12.88 25.51
CA GLU A 291 -16.74 13.02 26.67
C GLU A 291 -18.22 13.15 26.25
N PRO A 292 -18.60 14.16 25.44
CA PRO A 292 -19.99 14.28 24.97
C PRO A 292 -20.34 13.17 23.97
N ALA A 293 -19.39 12.63 23.20
CA ALA A 293 -19.64 11.48 22.33
C ALA A 293 -20.08 10.23 23.13
N LYS A 294 -19.39 9.90 24.23
CA LYS A 294 -19.79 8.82 25.15
C LYS A 294 -21.23 8.99 25.63
N THR A 295 -21.56 10.19 26.10
CA THR A 295 -22.91 10.54 26.57
C THR A 295 -23.94 10.34 25.45
N LYS A 296 -23.65 10.81 24.24
CA LYS A 296 -24.56 10.72 23.09
C LYS A 296 -24.70 9.32 22.50
N LEU A 297 -23.65 8.48 22.56
CA LEU A 297 -23.74 7.06 22.24
C LEU A 297 -24.71 6.34 23.18
N SER A 298 -24.65 6.60 24.48
CA SER A 298 -25.55 5.96 25.45
C SER A 298 -27.00 6.49 25.40
N GLU A 299 -27.19 7.79 25.11
CA GLU A 299 -28.51 8.34 24.74
C GLU A 299 -29.07 7.66 23.48
N THR A 300 -28.23 7.48 22.45
CA THR A 300 -28.58 6.80 21.19
C THR A 300 -28.98 5.35 21.45
N LYS A 301 -28.18 4.59 22.21
CA LYS A 301 -28.46 3.21 22.63
C LYS A 301 -29.81 3.10 23.33
N THR A 302 -30.08 4.02 24.26
CA THR A 302 -31.35 4.07 25.00
C THR A 302 -32.55 4.32 24.06
N ALA A 303 -32.42 5.25 23.11
CA ALA A 303 -33.46 5.51 22.10
C ALA A 303 -33.63 4.35 21.11
N LEU A 304 -32.54 3.69 20.73
CA LEU A 304 -32.55 2.56 19.81
C LEU A 304 -33.19 1.31 20.43
N LEU A 305 -32.87 1.00 21.70
CA LEU A 305 -33.53 -0.07 22.45
C LEU A 305 -35.03 0.23 22.67
N ALA A 306 -35.41 1.50 22.87
CA ALA A 306 -36.81 1.89 22.90
C ALA A 306 -37.49 1.69 21.53
N THR A 307 -36.81 2.01 20.43
CA THR A 307 -37.27 1.76 19.05
C THR A 307 -37.45 0.26 18.79
N GLN A 308 -36.47 -0.57 19.16
CA GLN A 308 -36.52 -2.03 19.03
C GLN A 308 -37.66 -2.64 19.87
N LYS A 309 -37.87 -2.17 21.10
CA LYS A 309 -38.98 -2.60 21.97
C LYS A 309 -40.35 -2.13 21.51
N ALA A 310 -40.43 -1.00 20.81
CA ALA A 310 -41.64 -0.61 20.08
C ALA A 310 -41.86 -1.52 18.86
N TYR A 311 -40.79 -1.80 18.11
CA TYR A 311 -40.80 -2.59 16.89
C TYR A 311 -41.21 -4.05 17.12
N GLN A 312 -40.83 -4.66 18.24
CA GLN A 312 -41.26 -6.01 18.64
C GLN A 312 -42.80 -6.16 18.69
N LYS A 313 -43.56 -5.07 18.89
CA LYS A 313 -45.04 -5.08 18.84
C LYS A 313 -45.60 -5.19 17.42
N LEU A 314 -44.77 -4.97 16.39
CA LEU A 314 -45.06 -5.19 14.97
C LEU A 314 -44.55 -6.55 14.47
N SER A 315 -44.03 -7.42 15.33
CA SER A 315 -43.51 -8.75 14.95
C SER A 315 -44.50 -9.62 14.15
N TRP A 316 -45.80 -9.40 14.31
CA TRP A 316 -46.86 -10.04 13.52
C TRP A 316 -46.84 -9.68 12.03
N LEU A 317 -46.23 -8.56 11.63
CA LEU A 317 -46.02 -8.20 10.21
C LEU A 317 -45.17 -9.23 9.47
N LYS A 318 -44.29 -9.96 10.17
CA LYS A 318 -43.49 -11.05 9.59
C LYS A 318 -44.33 -12.22 9.06
N ALA A 319 -45.58 -12.35 9.50
CA ALA A 319 -46.51 -13.36 9.02
C ALA A 319 -47.29 -12.94 7.76
N ILE A 320 -47.06 -11.72 7.24
CA ILE A 320 -47.75 -11.17 6.07
C ILE A 320 -46.83 -11.27 4.85
N PRO A 321 -47.21 -11.99 3.77
CA PRO A 321 -46.46 -12.00 2.51
C PRO A 321 -46.19 -10.59 1.98
N PHE A 322 -45.06 -10.39 1.32
CA PHE A 322 -44.54 -9.11 0.80
C PHE A 322 -44.21 -8.04 1.86
N VAL A 323 -44.73 -8.13 3.09
CA VAL A 323 -44.31 -7.27 4.22
C VAL A 323 -43.22 -7.95 5.06
N SER A 324 -43.19 -9.29 5.04
CA SER A 324 -42.28 -10.13 5.83
C SER A 324 -40.79 -9.82 5.65
N THR A 325 -40.37 -9.45 4.44
CA THR A 325 -38.96 -9.11 4.12
C THR A 325 -38.56 -7.83 4.85
N TYR A 326 -39.21 -6.70 4.51
CA TYR A 326 -39.02 -5.42 5.22
C TYR A 326 -39.20 -5.53 6.75
N ALA A 327 -40.06 -6.45 7.21
CA ALA A 327 -40.31 -6.71 8.63
C ALA A 327 -39.22 -7.58 9.33
N THR A 328 -38.33 -8.18 8.55
CA THR A 328 -37.14 -8.89 8.99
C THR A 328 -35.92 -7.98 8.85
N ASP A 329 -35.78 -7.28 7.73
CA ASP A 329 -34.72 -6.30 7.45
C ASP A 329 -34.66 -5.20 8.51
N ALA A 330 -35.83 -4.66 8.89
CA ALA A 330 -35.92 -3.65 9.94
C ALA A 330 -35.53 -4.20 11.32
N GLU A 331 -35.74 -5.49 11.61
CA GLU A 331 -35.24 -6.10 12.84
C GLU A 331 -33.72 -6.31 12.79
N ALA A 332 -33.20 -6.75 11.64
CA ALA A 332 -31.78 -6.96 11.42
C ALA A 332 -31.00 -5.64 11.54
N GLY A 333 -31.45 -4.58 10.84
CA GLY A 333 -30.88 -3.23 10.95
C GLY A 333 -30.98 -2.63 12.36
N LEU A 334 -32.05 -2.93 13.13
CA LEU A 334 -32.15 -2.52 14.53
C LEU A 334 -31.16 -3.27 15.44
N LYS A 335 -30.89 -4.57 15.20
CA LYS A 335 -29.84 -5.31 15.94
C LYS A 335 -28.44 -4.83 15.56
N ALA A 336 -28.16 -4.66 14.26
CA ALA A 336 -26.90 -4.13 13.75
C ALA A 336 -26.60 -2.76 14.36
N GLY A 337 -27.60 -1.87 14.42
CA GLY A 337 -27.47 -0.59 15.11
C GLY A 337 -27.15 -0.73 16.60
N VAL A 338 -27.75 -1.68 17.32
CA VAL A 338 -27.42 -1.91 18.75
C VAL A 338 -25.99 -2.40 18.89
N ALA A 339 -25.58 -3.40 18.10
CA ALA A 339 -24.21 -3.92 18.15
C ALA A 339 -23.16 -2.85 17.77
N GLY A 340 -23.41 -2.03 16.76
CA GLY A 340 -22.53 -0.93 16.34
C GLY A 340 -22.42 0.19 17.37
N ILE A 341 -23.52 0.56 18.04
CA ILE A 341 -23.47 1.53 19.15
C ILE A 341 -22.75 0.94 20.36
N GLU A 342 -22.90 -0.37 20.64
CA GLU A 342 -22.12 -1.05 21.69
C GLU A 342 -20.63 -1.13 21.38
N ALA A 343 -20.25 -1.39 20.13
CA ALA A 343 -18.87 -1.29 19.67
C ALA A 343 -18.32 0.13 19.89
N GLY A 344 -19.11 1.16 19.55
CA GLY A 344 -18.77 2.57 19.78
C GLY A 344 -18.60 2.93 21.26
N GLU A 345 -19.53 2.49 22.14
CA GLU A 345 -19.40 2.69 23.59
C GLU A 345 -18.13 2.04 24.14
N ILE A 346 -17.83 0.78 23.76
CA ILE A 346 -16.65 0.06 24.25
C ILE A 346 -15.35 0.73 23.78
N LEU A 347 -15.28 1.15 22.51
CA LEU A 347 -14.10 1.82 21.96
C LEU A 347 -13.88 3.20 22.61
N VAL A 348 -14.94 4.00 22.77
CA VAL A 348 -14.83 5.30 23.45
C VAL A 348 -14.45 5.12 24.91
N ASP A 349 -15.01 4.15 25.63
CA ASP A 349 -14.66 3.89 27.04
C ASP A 349 -13.21 3.39 27.22
N ALA A 350 -12.67 2.67 26.24
CA ALA A 350 -11.27 2.25 26.25
C ALA A 350 -10.29 3.41 25.97
N VAL A 351 -10.67 4.35 25.08
CA VAL A 351 -9.81 5.46 24.62
C VAL A 351 -9.93 6.71 25.48
N LEU A 352 -11.10 7.00 26.06
CA LEU A 352 -11.40 8.22 26.82
C LEU A 352 -10.39 8.53 27.95
N PRO A 353 -9.90 7.57 28.77
CA PRO A 353 -8.89 7.84 29.81
C PRO A 353 -7.53 8.30 29.27
N TYR A 354 -7.35 8.29 27.94
CA TYR A 354 -6.10 8.59 27.24
C TYR A 354 -6.30 9.62 26.11
N ALA A 355 -7.49 10.23 26.01
CA ALA A 355 -7.85 11.17 24.94
C ALA A 355 -6.83 12.32 24.81
N ASP A 356 -6.48 12.95 25.92
CA ASP A 356 -5.57 14.10 26.00
C ASP A 356 -4.14 13.73 25.56
N VAL A 357 -3.69 12.52 25.91
CA VAL A 357 -2.40 11.93 25.50
C VAL A 357 -2.36 11.74 23.98
N LEU A 358 -3.39 11.08 23.44
CA LEU A 358 -3.58 10.85 22.00
C LEU A 358 -3.79 12.15 21.22
N GLY A 359 -4.07 13.25 21.92
CA GLY A 359 -4.19 14.59 21.36
C GLY A 359 -5.62 14.98 20.94
N LEU A 360 -6.59 14.10 21.18
CA LEU A 360 -8.03 14.30 21.01
C LEU A 360 -8.54 15.34 22.02
N LYS A 361 -9.83 15.70 21.94
CA LYS A 361 -10.47 16.58 22.94
C LYS A 361 -11.03 15.72 24.07
N GLY A 362 -10.52 15.94 25.27
CA GLY A 362 -10.89 15.24 26.50
C GLY A 362 -10.87 16.19 27.70
N GLN A 363 -10.60 15.64 28.89
CA GLN A 363 -10.73 16.39 30.16
C GLN A 363 -9.60 17.40 30.41
N GLY A 364 -8.54 17.43 29.61
CA GLY A 364 -7.48 18.44 29.78
C GLY A 364 -6.57 18.68 28.58
N SER A 365 -5.87 19.80 28.64
CA SER A 365 -4.56 19.94 28.00
C SER A 365 -3.61 18.90 28.60
N PHE A 366 -2.90 18.14 27.77
CA PHE A 366 -1.74 17.37 28.24
C PHE A 366 -0.64 18.36 28.65
N GLU A 367 -0.55 18.67 29.94
CA GLU A 367 0.35 19.70 30.50
C GLU A 367 1.64 19.13 31.11
N GLY A 368 1.84 17.81 31.06
CA GLY A 368 2.92 17.13 31.79
C GLY A 368 3.72 16.13 30.97
N GLY A 369 4.61 16.60 30.10
CA GLY A 369 5.64 15.76 29.48
C GLY A 369 6.24 16.28 28.18
N THR A 370 7.38 15.70 27.81
CA THR A 370 7.98 15.77 26.47
C THR A 370 7.12 14.98 25.46
N ALA A 371 7.41 15.10 24.16
CA ALA A 371 6.78 14.25 23.15
C ALA A 371 7.07 12.75 23.35
N GLU A 372 8.26 12.40 23.87
CA GLU A 372 8.57 11.02 24.24
C GLU A 372 7.67 10.52 25.37
N ASP A 373 7.40 11.35 26.40
CA ASP A 373 6.48 10.98 27.48
C ASP A 373 5.06 10.73 26.95
N ARG A 374 4.63 11.48 25.93
CA ARG A 374 3.37 11.22 25.22
C ARG A 374 3.40 9.90 24.47
N ILE A 375 4.48 9.60 23.74
CA ILE A 375 4.64 8.33 23.02
C ILE A 375 4.62 7.15 24.00
N VAL A 376 5.34 7.22 25.12
CA VAL A 376 5.31 6.19 26.18
C VAL A 376 3.87 5.97 26.67
N LYS A 377 3.10 7.05 26.88
CA LYS A 377 1.70 6.93 27.30
C LYS A 377 0.79 6.40 26.19
N VAL A 378 1.06 6.65 24.91
CA VAL A 378 0.36 6.00 23.78
C VAL A 378 0.66 4.49 23.75
N VAL A 379 1.91 4.08 23.92
CA VAL A 379 2.30 2.65 23.96
C VAL A 379 1.62 1.93 25.14
N GLU A 380 1.66 2.52 26.34
CA GLU A 380 0.93 2.04 27.52
C GLU A 380 -0.60 2.14 27.40
N THR A 381 -1.12 2.84 26.40
CA THR A 381 -2.56 2.90 26.07
C THR A 381 -2.94 1.76 25.14
N LEU A 382 -2.18 1.55 24.05
CA LEU A 382 -2.44 0.52 23.05
C LEU A 382 -2.48 -0.88 23.67
N ASP A 383 -1.57 -1.19 24.60
CA ASP A 383 -1.58 -2.43 25.40
C ASP A 383 -2.91 -2.65 26.14
N LYS A 384 -3.47 -1.61 26.77
CA LYS A 384 -4.71 -1.69 27.56
C LYS A 384 -5.98 -1.60 26.72
N VAL A 385 -5.92 -0.96 25.55
CA VAL A 385 -7.02 -0.89 24.57
C VAL A 385 -7.12 -2.19 23.78
N THR A 386 -6.01 -2.90 23.54
CA THR A 386 -5.97 -4.14 22.76
C THR A 386 -7.00 -5.20 23.21
N PRO A 387 -7.13 -5.56 24.50
CA PRO A 387 -8.19 -6.48 24.96
C PRO A 387 -9.62 -6.02 24.66
N LYS A 388 -9.85 -4.70 24.53
CA LYS A 388 -11.15 -4.13 24.17
C LYS A 388 -11.43 -4.13 22.68
N LEU A 389 -10.41 -4.20 21.82
CA LEU A 389 -10.61 -4.36 20.38
C LEU A 389 -11.19 -5.73 20.01
N GLU A 390 -10.97 -6.77 20.81
CA GLU A 390 -11.64 -8.07 20.62
C GLU A 390 -13.14 -7.98 20.98
N GLU A 391 -13.50 -7.32 22.09
CA GLU A 391 -14.91 -7.04 22.43
C GLU A 391 -15.60 -6.19 21.34
N VAL A 392 -14.90 -5.22 20.75
CA VAL A 392 -15.37 -4.41 19.60
C VAL A 392 -15.52 -5.26 18.35
N SER A 393 -14.53 -6.08 18.00
CA SER A 393 -14.53 -6.94 16.81
C SER A 393 -15.71 -7.93 16.83
N GLN A 394 -15.98 -8.57 17.98
CA GLN A 394 -17.14 -9.46 18.16
C GLN A 394 -18.48 -8.72 18.00
N LYS A 395 -18.55 -7.43 18.34
CA LYS A 395 -19.74 -6.60 18.08
C LYS A 395 -19.87 -6.25 16.60
N LEU A 396 -18.76 -5.91 15.93
CA LEU A 396 -18.74 -5.58 14.52
C LEU A 396 -19.11 -6.78 13.62
N GLN A 397 -18.72 -8.01 13.98
CA GLN A 397 -19.22 -9.21 13.30
C GLN A 397 -20.75 -9.32 13.36
N ILE A 398 -21.37 -8.98 14.50
CA ILE A 398 -22.85 -8.97 14.62
C ILE A 398 -23.48 -7.85 13.75
N VAL A 399 -22.75 -6.76 13.48
CA VAL A 399 -23.19 -5.71 12.55
C VAL A 399 -23.19 -6.25 11.11
N GLU A 400 -22.10 -6.90 10.69
CA GLU A 400 -21.98 -7.52 9.37
C GLU A 400 -23.04 -8.62 9.17
N ASP A 401 -23.08 -9.61 10.08
CA ASP A 401 -24.01 -10.74 10.08
C ASP A 401 -25.48 -10.32 9.97
N GLU A 402 -25.89 -9.20 10.57
CA GLU A 402 -27.27 -8.69 10.49
C GLU A 402 -27.49 -7.76 9.29
N LEU A 403 -26.49 -6.97 8.84
CA LEU A 403 -26.64 -6.17 7.61
C LEU A 403 -26.68 -7.03 6.35
N ASP A 404 -26.01 -8.18 6.30
CA ASP A 404 -26.02 -9.08 5.15
C ASP A 404 -27.31 -9.86 4.93
N LYS A 405 -28.20 -9.84 5.94
CA LYS A 405 -29.58 -10.31 5.78
C LYS A 405 -30.46 -9.36 4.96
N ILE A 406 -30.01 -8.11 4.74
CA ILE A 406 -30.75 -7.05 4.05
C ILE A 406 -30.29 -6.97 2.58
N ASP A 407 -31.17 -7.33 1.64
CA ASP A 407 -30.95 -7.13 0.20
C ASP A 407 -31.49 -5.76 -0.25
N PRO A 408 -30.65 -4.83 -0.75
CA PRO A 408 -31.12 -3.55 -1.29
C PRO A 408 -32.03 -3.68 -2.53
N ASN A 409 -32.05 -4.82 -3.22
CA ASN A 409 -32.89 -5.04 -4.39
C ASN A 409 -34.39 -5.12 -4.04
N ASP A 410 -34.75 -5.65 -2.87
CA ASP A 410 -36.13 -5.68 -2.37
C ASP A 410 -36.72 -4.28 -2.17
N TYR A 411 -35.87 -3.27 -1.99
CA TYR A 411 -36.27 -1.87 -1.85
C TYR A 411 -36.41 -1.18 -3.21
N PRO A 412 -37.43 -0.30 -3.40
CA PRO A 412 -37.55 0.50 -4.61
C PRO A 412 -36.43 1.54 -4.70
N GLU A 413 -36.14 2.00 -5.92
CA GLU A 413 -35.16 3.06 -6.16
C GLU A 413 -35.58 4.37 -5.47
N GLU A 414 -36.85 4.73 -5.59
CA GLU A 414 -37.45 5.85 -4.87
C GLU A 414 -38.76 5.48 -4.16
N LEU A 415 -39.02 6.16 -3.04
CA LEU A 415 -40.32 6.19 -2.37
C LEU A 415 -40.65 7.62 -1.98
N GLN A 416 -41.79 8.15 -2.46
CA GLN A 416 -42.25 9.52 -2.17
C GLN A 416 -41.21 10.62 -2.52
N GLY A 417 -40.48 10.47 -3.63
CA GLY A 417 -39.45 11.43 -4.07
C GLY A 417 -38.18 11.42 -3.20
N LYS A 418 -37.92 10.30 -2.51
CA LYS A 418 -36.67 10.05 -1.78
C LYS A 418 -36.05 8.77 -2.30
N SER A 419 -34.80 8.83 -2.72
CA SER A 419 -34.06 7.64 -3.17
C SER A 419 -33.80 6.71 -1.97
N ILE A 420 -34.28 5.47 -2.03
CA ILE A 420 -34.18 4.50 -0.92
C ILE A 420 -33.05 3.51 -1.17
N ARG A 421 -33.13 2.69 -2.22
CA ARG A 421 -32.09 1.70 -2.58
C ARG A 421 -30.67 2.30 -2.62
N PRO A 422 -30.39 3.46 -3.27
CA PRO A 422 -29.03 4.02 -3.30
C PRO A 422 -28.50 4.39 -1.91
N ARG A 423 -29.36 4.91 -1.02
CA ARG A 423 -28.98 5.25 0.36
C ARG A 423 -28.76 4.02 1.22
N LEU A 424 -29.50 2.94 0.99
CA LEU A 424 -29.30 1.67 1.67
C LEU A 424 -27.98 0.99 1.23
N ILE A 425 -27.66 1.03 -0.07
CA ILE A 425 -26.36 0.58 -0.59
C ILE A 425 -25.22 1.41 0.03
N GLN A 426 -25.30 2.74 0.00
CA GLN A 426 -24.29 3.62 0.59
C GLN A 426 -24.16 3.42 2.11
N GLY A 427 -25.27 3.19 2.82
CA GLY A 427 -25.27 2.90 4.25
C GLY A 427 -24.62 1.56 4.59
N LYS A 428 -24.92 0.49 3.82
CA LYS A 428 -24.23 -0.81 3.97
C LYS A 428 -22.74 -0.68 3.66
N ALA A 429 -22.36 0.01 2.58
CA ALA A 429 -20.96 0.21 2.20
C ALA A 429 -20.16 0.93 3.29
N LEU A 430 -20.64 2.08 3.78
CA LEU A 430 -19.97 2.85 4.84
C LEU A 430 -19.79 2.05 6.14
N VAL A 431 -20.74 1.18 6.49
CA VAL A 431 -20.61 0.32 7.67
C VAL A 431 -19.66 -0.84 7.42
N ALA A 432 -19.69 -1.46 6.23
CA ALA A 432 -18.71 -2.50 5.86
C ALA A 432 -17.28 -1.95 5.84
N GLU A 433 -17.06 -0.76 5.25
CA GLU A 433 -15.78 -0.04 5.30
C GLU A 433 -15.30 0.19 6.74
N ALA A 434 -16.20 0.57 7.66
CA ALA A 434 -15.85 0.76 9.07
C ALA A 434 -15.59 -0.56 9.82
N VAL A 435 -16.32 -1.64 9.51
CA VAL A 435 -16.10 -2.99 10.06
C VAL A 435 -14.73 -3.52 9.62
N VAL A 436 -14.43 -3.43 8.32
CA VAL A 436 -13.14 -3.81 7.73
C VAL A 436 -12.02 -2.99 8.35
N ALA A 437 -12.12 -1.65 8.36
CA ALA A 437 -11.06 -0.79 8.89
C ALA A 437 -10.70 -1.07 10.36
N VAL A 438 -11.66 -1.43 11.22
CA VAL A 438 -11.37 -1.79 12.62
C VAL A 438 -10.86 -3.24 12.74
N THR A 439 -11.39 -4.17 11.94
CA THR A 439 -11.00 -5.59 11.99
C THR A 439 -9.59 -5.79 11.43
N ASP A 440 -9.28 -5.18 10.28
CA ASP A 440 -7.97 -5.20 9.65
C ASP A 440 -6.93 -4.45 10.49
N ALA A 441 -7.30 -3.35 11.18
CA ALA A 441 -6.37 -2.67 12.08
C ALA A 441 -6.04 -3.45 13.36
N ARG A 442 -6.91 -4.39 13.80
CA ARG A 442 -6.74 -5.09 15.09
C ARG A 442 -5.42 -5.86 15.19
N PRO A 443 -4.98 -6.68 14.21
CA PRO A 443 -3.67 -7.34 14.24
C PRO A 443 -2.49 -6.36 14.37
N LEU A 444 -2.57 -5.15 13.80
CA LEU A 444 -1.51 -4.15 13.96
C LEU A 444 -1.47 -3.62 15.39
N VAL A 445 -2.63 -3.22 15.93
CA VAL A 445 -2.71 -2.68 17.30
C VAL A 445 -2.32 -3.73 18.35
N GLU A 446 -2.63 -5.01 18.11
CA GLU A 446 -2.18 -6.13 18.95
C GLU A 446 -0.65 -6.31 19.02
N VAL A 447 0.09 -5.93 17.97
CA VAL A 447 1.56 -6.09 17.92
C VAL A 447 2.33 -4.79 18.12
N LEU A 448 1.71 -3.63 17.87
CA LEU A 448 2.36 -2.33 17.91
C LEU A 448 3.03 -2.00 19.27
N PRO A 449 2.47 -2.34 20.45
CA PRO A 449 3.18 -2.20 21.72
C PRO A 449 4.50 -2.99 21.76
N GLN A 450 4.50 -4.22 21.23
CA GLN A 450 5.68 -5.09 21.21
C GLN A 450 6.73 -4.60 20.21
N ILE A 451 6.32 -4.11 19.04
CA ILE A 451 7.21 -3.45 18.08
C ILE A 451 7.83 -2.18 18.70
N LEU A 452 7.05 -1.44 19.49
CA LEU A 452 7.51 -0.24 20.21
C LEU A 452 8.18 -0.57 21.56
N GLY A 453 8.62 -1.81 21.79
CA GLY A 453 9.43 -2.15 22.97
C GLY A 453 8.66 -2.14 24.30
N TYR A 454 7.42 -2.64 24.30
CA TYR A 454 6.61 -2.86 25.50
C TYR A 454 6.05 -4.29 25.54
N PRO A 455 6.09 -5.01 26.68
CA PRO A 455 6.64 -4.59 27.97
C PRO A 455 8.17 -4.71 28.08
N THR A 456 8.84 -5.29 27.08
CA THR A 456 10.30 -5.45 26.99
C THR A 456 10.86 -4.63 25.84
N SER A 457 11.98 -3.95 26.05
CA SER A 457 12.65 -3.17 25.01
C SER A 457 13.12 -4.06 23.85
N LYS A 458 13.17 -3.49 22.65
CA LYS A 458 13.52 -4.16 21.40
C LYS A 458 14.71 -3.49 20.73
N LYS A 459 15.57 -4.25 20.06
CA LYS A 459 16.66 -3.69 19.24
C LYS A 459 16.43 -4.00 17.77
N TYR A 460 16.47 -2.98 16.93
CA TYR A 460 16.30 -3.10 15.49
C TYR A 460 17.58 -2.69 14.76
N LEU A 461 17.95 -3.46 13.74
CA LEU A 461 18.92 -3.06 12.75
C LEU A 461 18.18 -2.22 11.70
N VAL A 462 18.43 -0.91 11.66
CA VAL A 462 17.97 -0.06 10.56
C VAL A 462 19.02 -0.10 9.47
N ILE A 463 18.66 -0.56 8.28
CA ILE A 463 19.51 -0.57 7.09
C ILE A 463 19.11 0.61 6.21
N PHE A 464 20.09 1.44 5.86
CA PHE A 464 19.93 2.53 4.91
C PHE A 464 20.23 1.99 3.51
N GLN A 465 19.26 2.10 2.60
CA GLN A 465 19.38 1.69 1.21
C GLN A 465 19.57 2.92 0.31
N ASN A 466 20.46 2.82 -0.66
CA ASN A 466 20.63 3.80 -1.72
C ASN A 466 19.89 3.31 -2.95
N ASP A 467 18.70 3.87 -3.19
CA ASP A 467 17.83 3.56 -4.33
C ASP A 467 18.40 4.02 -5.68
N GLY A 468 19.36 4.97 -5.68
CA GLY A 468 20.18 5.33 -6.85
C GLY A 468 21.06 4.17 -7.36
N GLU A 469 21.51 3.28 -6.47
CA GLU A 469 22.09 1.97 -6.79
C GLU A 469 21.08 0.85 -6.52
N LEU A 470 19.98 0.84 -7.29
CA LEU A 470 18.82 -0.03 -7.08
C LEU A 470 19.20 -1.51 -6.86
N ARG A 471 18.51 -2.12 -5.91
CA ARG A 471 18.54 -3.56 -5.61
C ARG A 471 17.12 -4.11 -5.58
N PRO A 472 16.96 -5.44 -5.71
CA PRO A 472 15.66 -6.11 -5.70
C PRO A 472 14.69 -5.73 -4.58
N THR A 473 15.19 -5.31 -3.40
CA THR A 473 14.38 -4.90 -2.24
C THR A 473 14.43 -3.40 -1.90
N GLY A 474 14.93 -2.52 -2.78
CA GLY A 474 14.92 -1.07 -2.56
C GLY A 474 16.17 -0.35 -3.03
N GLY A 475 17.35 -0.81 -2.61
CA GLY A 475 18.60 -0.15 -2.95
C GLY A 475 19.82 -0.85 -2.38
N PHE A 476 21.00 -0.39 -2.78
CA PHE A 476 22.27 -0.85 -2.24
C PHE A 476 22.33 -0.54 -0.75
N MET A 477 22.51 -1.56 0.09
CA MET A 477 22.54 -1.40 1.55
C MET A 477 23.82 -0.67 1.93
N SER A 478 23.76 0.65 2.07
CA SER A 478 24.93 1.53 2.06
C SER A 478 25.52 1.75 3.46
N ALA A 479 24.70 1.63 4.50
CA ALA A 479 25.04 1.79 5.90
C ALA A 479 23.98 1.17 6.81
N PHE A 480 24.23 1.14 8.12
CA PHE A 480 23.25 0.67 9.11
C PHE A 480 23.34 1.45 10.43
N ALA A 481 22.28 1.32 11.23
CA ALA A 481 22.27 1.69 12.64
C ALA A 481 21.59 0.61 13.48
N VAL A 482 21.96 0.53 14.76
CA VAL A 482 21.24 -0.25 15.76
C VAL A 482 20.48 0.74 16.64
N ILE A 483 19.15 0.63 16.67
CA ILE A 483 18.28 1.44 17.51
C ILE A 483 17.65 0.54 18.57
N ASN A 484 17.82 0.91 19.83
CA ASN A 484 17.04 0.35 20.94
C ASN A 484 15.74 1.15 21.12
N ILE A 485 14.62 0.46 21.29
CA ILE A 485 13.31 1.04 21.55
C ILE A 485 12.81 0.52 22.90
N ASP A 486 12.55 1.41 23.86
CA ASP A 486 11.89 1.10 25.14
C ASP A 486 10.62 1.94 25.24
N LYS A 487 9.45 1.29 25.17
CA LYS A 487 8.12 1.92 25.27
C LYS A 487 7.93 3.09 24.30
N GLY A 488 8.48 2.95 23.09
CA GLY A 488 8.47 3.95 22.03
C GLY A 488 9.51 5.07 22.15
N ARG A 489 10.32 5.13 23.23
CA ARG A 489 11.54 5.95 23.23
C ARG A 489 12.59 5.27 22.38
N THR A 490 13.14 5.99 21.42
CA THR A 490 14.18 5.51 20.50
C THR A 490 15.56 6.04 20.92
N THR A 491 16.52 5.14 21.08
CA THR A 491 17.91 5.46 21.45
C THR A 491 18.88 4.80 20.47
N PRO A 492 19.67 5.56 19.67
CA PRO A 492 20.68 4.97 18.80
C PRO A 492 21.84 4.40 19.64
N GLU A 493 22.24 3.17 19.33
CA GLU A 493 23.32 2.46 20.03
C GLU A 493 24.58 2.33 19.18
N LYS A 494 24.42 2.24 17.85
CA LYS A 494 25.52 2.21 16.88
C LYS A 494 25.03 2.76 15.54
N SER A 495 25.91 3.40 14.77
CA SER A 495 25.71 3.73 13.36
C SER A 495 27.04 3.59 12.61
N ASP A 496 27.06 2.89 11.48
CA ASP A 496 28.30 2.46 10.83
C ASP A 496 28.06 2.13 9.33
N ASP A 497 29.14 2.02 8.56
CA ASP A 497 29.13 1.66 7.13
C ASP A 497 28.90 0.15 6.98
N ILE A 498 28.15 -0.28 5.95
CA ILE A 498 27.93 -1.70 5.65
C ILE A 498 29.27 -2.45 5.47
N TYR A 499 30.28 -1.75 4.96
CA TYR A 499 31.61 -2.32 4.72
C TYR A 499 32.33 -2.73 6.03
N SER A 500 31.90 -2.22 7.20
CA SER A 500 32.42 -2.67 8.49
C SER A 500 31.92 -4.09 8.84
N LEU A 501 30.66 -4.40 8.51
CA LEU A 501 30.09 -5.75 8.65
C LEU A 501 30.69 -6.70 7.62
N ASP A 502 30.84 -6.27 6.36
CA ASP A 502 31.53 -7.09 5.33
C ASP A 502 32.96 -7.45 5.74
N LYS A 503 33.70 -6.50 6.32
CA LYS A 503 35.06 -6.74 6.84
C LYS A 503 35.09 -7.71 8.01
N LYS A 504 34.05 -7.75 8.86
CA LYS A 504 33.88 -8.76 9.92
C LYS A 504 33.42 -10.12 9.37
N PHE A 505 32.60 -10.12 8.32
CA PHE A 505 32.07 -11.32 7.70
C PHE A 505 33.15 -12.06 6.90
N GLY A 506 33.82 -11.35 5.99
CA GLY A 506 34.85 -11.88 5.10
C GLY A 506 34.31 -12.75 3.96
N ASN A 507 35.22 -13.16 3.08
CA ASN A 507 34.94 -13.92 1.86
C ASN A 507 34.61 -15.39 2.19
N LYS A 508 33.38 -15.66 2.66
CA LYS A 508 32.94 -16.98 3.16
C LYS A 508 31.95 -17.73 2.28
N VAL A 509 31.11 -17.01 1.55
CA VAL A 509 29.96 -17.55 0.79
C VAL A 509 30.15 -17.20 -0.68
N GLU A 510 29.83 -18.12 -1.58
CA GLU A 510 29.89 -17.88 -3.03
C GLU A 510 28.77 -16.93 -3.48
N ALA A 511 29.08 -16.01 -4.39
CA ALA A 511 28.10 -15.06 -4.91
C ALA A 511 27.08 -15.71 -5.89
N PRO A 512 25.81 -15.25 -5.89
CA PRO A 512 24.88 -15.52 -6.98
C PRO A 512 25.49 -15.08 -8.32
N GLU A 513 25.28 -15.89 -9.37
CA GLU A 513 26.01 -15.77 -10.64
C GLU A 513 25.97 -14.37 -11.30
N PRO A 514 24.86 -13.60 -11.25
CA PRO A 514 24.84 -12.23 -11.79
C PRO A 514 25.87 -11.29 -11.13
N PHE A 515 26.21 -11.46 -9.85
CA PHE A 515 27.27 -10.67 -9.21
C PHE A 515 28.67 -11.06 -9.71
N LYS A 516 28.92 -12.35 -9.96
CA LYS A 516 30.17 -12.80 -10.58
C LYS A 516 30.33 -12.21 -11.98
N ILE A 517 29.31 -12.35 -12.83
CA ILE A 517 29.35 -11.93 -14.24
C ILE A 517 29.37 -10.40 -14.39
N HIS A 518 28.51 -9.67 -13.66
CA HIS A 518 28.29 -8.25 -13.91
C HIS A 518 29.07 -7.30 -12.99
N MET A 519 29.42 -7.74 -11.77
CA MET A 519 30.19 -6.95 -10.78
C MET A 519 31.59 -7.51 -10.48
N ASN A 520 31.96 -8.71 -10.98
CA ASN A 520 33.22 -9.39 -10.63
C ASN A 520 33.36 -9.64 -9.11
N GLU A 521 32.25 -9.93 -8.41
CA GLU A 521 32.26 -10.37 -7.01
C GLU A 521 32.12 -11.90 -6.94
N ASP A 522 33.22 -12.63 -6.69
CA ASP A 522 33.19 -14.10 -6.49
C ASP A 522 32.44 -14.52 -5.21
N TYR A 523 32.41 -13.64 -4.21
CA TYR A 523 31.92 -13.90 -2.86
C TYR A 523 30.71 -13.03 -2.53
N TRP A 524 29.71 -13.60 -1.87
CA TRP A 524 28.50 -12.87 -1.47
C TRP A 524 28.77 -12.03 -0.22
N TYR A 525 28.81 -10.72 -0.40
CA TYR A 525 28.94 -9.75 0.67
C TYR A 525 27.58 -9.39 1.28
N LEU A 526 27.55 -9.09 2.59
CA LEU A 526 26.32 -8.73 3.32
C LEU A 526 25.59 -7.57 2.64
N ARG A 527 26.33 -6.57 2.14
CA ARG A 527 25.81 -5.41 1.39
C ARG A 527 24.96 -5.75 0.15
N ASN A 528 25.15 -6.93 -0.42
CA ASN A 528 24.48 -7.43 -1.62
C ASN A 528 23.56 -8.64 -1.31
N MET A 529 23.30 -8.97 -0.05
CA MET A 529 22.39 -10.08 0.33
C MET A 529 20.90 -9.77 0.16
N ASN A 530 20.53 -8.56 -0.25
CA ASN A 530 19.17 -8.20 -0.65
C ASN A 530 18.86 -8.51 -2.13
N PHE A 531 19.31 -9.67 -2.63
CA PHE A 531 19.16 -10.09 -4.02
C PHE A 531 17.88 -10.88 -4.32
N SER A 532 17.24 -11.48 -3.30
CA SER A 532 15.85 -11.95 -3.45
C SER A 532 14.94 -10.71 -3.49
N PRO A 533 13.97 -10.62 -4.43
CA PRO A 533 13.00 -9.53 -4.43
C PRO A 533 12.01 -9.64 -3.26
N ASP A 534 11.80 -10.84 -2.73
CA ASP A 534 11.13 -11.04 -1.44
C ASP A 534 12.08 -10.59 -0.32
N TYR A 535 11.69 -9.52 0.37
CA TYR A 535 12.47 -8.89 1.43
C TYR A 535 12.60 -9.77 2.68
N TYR A 536 11.59 -10.58 3.01
CA TYR A 536 11.68 -11.54 4.12
C TYR A 536 12.75 -12.61 3.83
N VAL A 537 12.80 -13.15 2.61
CA VAL A 537 13.85 -14.11 2.20
C VAL A 537 15.24 -13.46 2.20
N SER A 538 15.35 -12.24 1.67
CA SER A 538 16.58 -11.45 1.70
C SER A 538 17.08 -11.17 3.13
N MET A 539 16.20 -10.71 4.03
CA MET A 539 16.57 -10.39 5.41
C MET A 539 16.77 -11.63 6.28
N THR A 540 16.07 -12.73 6.02
CA THR A 540 16.38 -14.03 6.64
C THR A 540 17.80 -14.49 6.27
N THR A 541 18.20 -14.28 5.01
CA THR A 541 19.54 -14.61 4.53
C THR A 541 20.61 -13.70 5.13
N PHE A 542 20.38 -12.38 5.18
CA PHE A 542 21.26 -11.42 5.83
C PHE A 542 21.39 -11.72 7.33
N ASP A 543 20.28 -11.89 8.05
CA ASP A 543 20.26 -12.03 9.50
C ASP A 543 20.98 -13.28 9.99
N LYS A 544 20.84 -14.40 9.24
CA LYS A 544 21.61 -15.63 9.47
C LYS A 544 23.10 -15.30 9.67
N TYR A 545 23.70 -14.62 8.70
CA TYR A 545 25.13 -14.31 8.70
C TYR A 545 25.50 -13.13 9.59
N TYR A 546 24.64 -12.14 9.74
CA TYR A 546 24.79 -11.06 10.72
C TYR A 546 24.86 -11.60 12.16
N SER A 547 24.04 -12.61 12.49
CA SER A 547 24.00 -13.24 13.81
C SER A 547 25.26 -14.05 14.16
N GLU A 548 26.08 -14.40 13.17
CA GLU A 548 27.40 -15.05 13.36
C GLU A 548 28.53 -14.04 13.67
N LEU A 549 28.28 -12.73 13.50
CA LEU A 549 29.31 -11.71 13.70
C LEU A 549 29.60 -11.49 15.19
N LYS A 550 30.89 -11.49 15.53
CA LYS A 550 31.35 -11.14 16.88
C LYS A 550 31.31 -9.63 17.08
N ASP A 551 31.05 -9.24 18.32
CA ASP A 551 31.05 -7.85 18.77
C ASP A 551 30.07 -6.97 17.97
N GLU A 552 28.91 -7.56 17.61
CA GLU A 552 27.73 -6.90 17.05
C GLU A 552 26.51 -7.11 17.96
N TYR A 553 25.49 -6.27 17.79
CA TYR A 553 24.28 -6.32 18.60
C TYR A 553 23.35 -7.45 18.15
N LYS A 554 22.77 -8.16 19.12
CA LYS A 554 21.57 -8.97 18.86
C LYS A 554 20.38 -8.04 18.64
N VAL A 555 19.64 -8.29 17.57
CA VAL A 555 18.44 -7.54 17.16
C VAL A 555 17.23 -8.47 17.07
N ASP A 556 16.05 -7.91 17.29
CA ASP A 556 14.73 -8.55 17.19
C ASP A 556 14.14 -8.50 15.78
N GLY A 557 14.69 -7.64 14.91
CA GLY A 557 14.26 -7.44 13.54
C GLY A 557 15.16 -6.48 12.76
N ILE A 558 14.86 -6.34 11.47
CA ILE A 558 15.58 -5.49 10.51
C ILE A 558 14.57 -4.59 9.79
N ILE A 559 14.83 -3.29 9.77
CA ILE A 559 14.01 -2.27 9.10
C ILE A 559 14.85 -1.68 7.97
N ALA A 560 14.37 -1.72 6.73
CA ALA A 560 15.00 -1.03 5.60
C ALA A 560 14.28 0.28 5.31
N ILE A 561 15.07 1.33 5.07
CA ILE A 561 14.60 2.64 4.61
C ILE A 561 15.52 3.17 3.51
N ASP A 562 14.97 3.88 2.54
CA ASP A 562 15.69 4.47 1.40
C ASP A 562 15.77 6.01 1.48
N THR A 563 16.21 6.67 0.40
CA THR A 563 16.40 8.13 0.41
C THR A 563 15.08 8.91 0.40
N GLU A 564 13.97 8.34 -0.10
CA GLU A 564 12.64 8.95 -0.10
C GLU A 564 12.07 9.09 1.32
N VAL A 565 12.34 8.13 2.21
CA VAL A 565 12.03 8.24 3.64
C VAL A 565 12.68 9.49 4.23
N LEU A 566 13.97 9.69 3.97
CA LEU A 566 14.70 10.85 4.48
C LEU A 566 14.19 12.17 3.87
N ARG A 567 13.98 12.19 2.54
CA ARG A 567 13.48 13.37 1.82
C ARG A 567 12.13 13.81 2.37
N ARG A 568 11.14 12.91 2.44
CA ARG A 568 9.76 13.25 2.86
C ARG A 568 9.67 13.57 4.35
N MET A 569 10.53 12.97 5.20
CA MET A 569 10.62 13.35 6.61
C MET A 569 11.18 14.77 6.79
N VAL A 570 12.14 15.21 5.98
CA VAL A 570 12.63 16.61 5.98
C VAL A 570 11.66 17.57 5.27
N GLU A 571 10.83 17.08 4.34
CA GLU A 571 9.73 17.85 3.76
C GLU A 571 8.66 18.20 4.82
N VAL A 572 8.27 17.24 5.67
CA VAL A 572 7.28 17.45 6.74
C VAL A 572 7.85 18.19 7.97
N THR A 573 9.13 17.97 8.31
CA THR A 573 9.76 18.64 9.46
C THR A 573 10.47 19.95 9.09
N GLY A 574 10.67 20.25 7.81
CA GLY A 574 11.44 21.38 7.28
C GLY A 574 12.96 21.22 7.43
N PRO A 575 13.77 22.20 6.96
CA PRO A 575 15.24 22.16 6.91
C PRO A 575 15.96 21.57 8.14
N LEU A 576 16.76 20.54 7.92
CA LEU A 576 17.43 19.75 8.96
C LEU A 576 18.85 20.28 9.20
N VAL A 577 19.09 20.91 10.36
CA VAL A 577 20.45 21.29 10.78
C VAL A 577 21.12 20.09 11.42
N VAL A 578 22.28 19.70 10.90
CA VAL A 578 23.15 18.64 11.42
C VAL A 578 24.47 19.27 11.84
N ASP A 579 24.84 19.09 13.11
CA ASP A 579 26.09 19.63 13.66
C ASP A 579 27.31 19.13 12.86
N ASP A 580 28.31 19.99 12.68
CA ASP A 580 29.50 19.82 11.82
C ASP A 580 29.26 19.63 10.29
N TYR A 581 28.02 19.41 9.83
CA TYR A 581 27.71 19.23 8.39
C TYR A 581 26.81 20.31 7.77
N GLY A 582 26.13 21.13 8.58
CA GLY A 582 25.34 22.27 8.11
C GLY A 582 23.84 21.96 7.95
N THR A 583 23.18 22.60 6.98
CA THR A 583 21.72 22.50 6.79
C THR A 583 21.40 21.67 5.55
N PHE A 584 20.52 20.69 5.72
CA PHE A 584 20.02 19.80 4.69
C PHE A 584 18.55 20.11 4.39
N THR A 585 18.17 20.16 3.11
CA THR A 585 16.84 20.60 2.67
C THR A 585 16.26 19.74 1.54
N VAL A 586 15.03 20.03 1.12
CA VAL A 586 14.33 19.29 0.04
C VAL A 586 14.21 20.10 -1.25
N GLU A 587 14.81 21.29 -1.32
CA GLU A 587 14.91 22.04 -2.57
C GLU A 587 15.80 21.30 -3.58
N ASN A 588 15.57 21.51 -4.88
CA ASN A 588 16.38 20.90 -5.92
C ASN A 588 17.78 21.52 -5.97
N ASP A 589 18.83 20.69 -5.87
CA ASP A 589 20.22 21.13 -5.96
C ASP A 589 20.71 21.09 -7.43
N PRO A 590 21.12 22.22 -8.01
CA PRO A 590 21.50 22.29 -9.42
C PRO A 590 22.84 21.59 -9.74
N ARG A 591 23.57 21.04 -8.75
CA ARG A 591 24.78 20.23 -8.97
C ARG A 591 24.46 18.82 -9.47
N CYS A 592 23.25 18.32 -9.22
CA CYS A 592 22.88 16.91 -9.42
C CYS A 592 21.41 16.72 -9.83
N ASN A 593 20.59 17.77 -9.85
CA ASN A 593 19.16 17.71 -10.17
C ASN A 593 18.34 16.77 -9.25
N LEU A 594 18.72 16.72 -7.96
CA LEU A 594 18.04 15.97 -6.90
C LEU A 594 17.77 16.87 -5.69
N ALA A 595 16.90 16.42 -4.78
CA ALA A 595 16.72 17.08 -3.48
C ALA A 595 18.06 17.23 -2.75
N GLN A 596 18.34 18.43 -2.24
CA GLN A 596 19.65 18.82 -1.70
C GLN A 596 20.15 17.86 -0.60
N ILE A 597 19.26 17.33 0.24
CA ILE A 597 19.62 16.35 1.26
C ILE A 597 20.20 15.05 0.69
N VAL A 598 19.70 14.58 -0.45
CA VAL A 598 20.23 13.40 -1.15
C VAL A 598 21.55 13.78 -1.82
N CYS A 599 21.54 14.89 -2.56
CA CYS A 599 22.71 15.41 -3.29
C CYS A 599 23.95 15.58 -2.40
N GLU A 600 23.78 16.20 -1.23
CA GLU A 600 24.89 16.47 -0.31
C GLU A 600 25.30 15.22 0.48
N LEU A 601 24.38 14.28 0.74
CA LEU A 601 24.75 12.97 1.28
C LEU A 601 25.69 12.22 0.33
N GLU A 602 25.36 12.12 -0.97
CA GLU A 602 26.26 11.47 -1.93
C GLU A 602 27.59 12.22 -2.03
N HIS A 603 27.58 13.56 -2.05
CA HIS A 603 28.79 14.38 -2.08
C HIS A 603 29.71 14.15 -0.87
N ILE A 604 29.15 14.05 0.35
CA ILE A 604 29.91 13.80 1.58
C ILE A 604 30.46 12.36 1.62
N VAL A 605 29.73 11.41 1.06
CA VAL A 605 30.05 9.97 1.09
C VAL A 605 31.06 9.58 0.02
N ASP A 606 30.77 9.84 -1.27
CA ASP A 606 31.51 9.28 -2.41
C ASP A 606 32.75 10.11 -2.81
N LYS A 607 32.75 11.43 -2.57
CA LYS A 607 33.80 12.33 -3.09
C LYS A 607 35.22 11.85 -2.75
N PRO A 608 36.11 11.58 -3.72
CA PRO A 608 37.49 11.18 -3.43
C PRO A 608 38.25 12.23 -2.60
N LEU A 609 39.03 11.78 -1.63
CA LEU A 609 39.95 12.63 -0.86
C LEU A 609 41.39 12.13 -1.03
N ALA A 610 42.35 13.06 -1.06
CA ALA A 610 43.78 12.76 -1.20
C ALA A 610 44.38 11.97 0.00
N THR A 611 43.60 11.80 1.07
CA THR A 611 43.91 10.92 2.20
C THR A 611 42.75 9.94 2.40
N VAL A 612 43.07 8.70 2.80
CA VAL A 612 42.07 7.69 3.15
C VAL A 612 41.45 8.05 4.49
N VAL A 613 40.50 8.99 4.48
CA VAL A 613 39.64 9.31 5.63
C VAL A 613 38.60 8.20 5.76
N THR A 614 39.00 7.14 6.46
CA THR A 614 38.04 6.16 7.00
C THR A 614 36.92 6.89 7.74
N ASN A 615 35.71 6.32 7.68
CA ASN A 615 34.54 6.67 8.50
C ASN A 615 33.63 7.85 8.11
N ARG A 616 33.80 8.57 6.98
CA ARG A 616 32.89 9.70 6.63
C ARG A 616 31.38 9.38 6.72
N LYS A 617 30.91 8.28 6.11
CA LYS A 617 29.52 7.78 6.26
C LYS A 617 29.11 7.66 7.73
N THR A 618 29.93 6.99 8.54
CA THR A 618 29.64 6.76 9.97
C THR A 618 29.55 8.07 10.74
N SER A 619 30.38 9.05 10.35
CA SER A 619 30.51 10.35 11.00
C SER A 619 29.35 11.30 10.72
N ILE A 620 28.61 11.16 9.61
CA ILE A 620 27.40 11.96 9.34
C ILE A 620 26.11 11.27 9.77
N LEU A 621 25.99 9.96 9.60
CA LEU A 621 24.72 9.24 9.86
C LEU A 621 24.28 9.34 11.32
N GLY A 622 25.19 9.21 12.28
CA GLY A 622 24.88 9.36 13.70
C GLY A 622 24.30 10.75 14.03
N PRO A 623 25.01 11.86 13.74
CA PRO A 623 24.49 13.22 13.88
C PRO A 623 23.18 13.48 13.11
N MET A 624 23.07 13.01 11.86
CA MET A 624 21.86 13.22 11.04
C MET A 624 20.65 12.49 11.61
N MET A 625 20.80 11.23 12.07
CA MET A 625 19.75 10.52 12.80
C MET A 625 19.33 11.26 14.07
N GLN A 626 20.29 11.72 14.88
CA GLN A 626 19.99 12.45 16.11
C GLN A 626 19.26 13.77 15.82
N ALA A 627 19.68 14.52 14.80
CA ALA A 627 18.99 15.72 14.35
C ALA A 627 17.56 15.42 13.88
N LEU A 628 17.37 14.39 13.04
CA LEU A 628 16.08 14.02 12.49
C LEU A 628 15.11 13.52 13.58
N MET A 629 15.59 12.70 14.52
CA MET A 629 14.83 12.25 15.69
C MET A 629 14.45 13.43 16.58
N LYS A 630 15.42 14.28 16.95
CA LYS A 630 15.20 15.51 17.75
C LYS A 630 14.18 16.44 17.10
N LYS A 631 14.18 16.54 15.77
CA LYS A 631 13.22 17.38 15.04
C LYS A 631 11.84 16.74 14.89
N SER A 632 11.78 15.43 14.62
CA SER A 632 10.53 14.67 14.49
C SER A 632 9.78 14.61 15.81
N LEU A 633 10.49 14.38 16.92
CA LEU A 633 9.96 14.33 18.29
C LEU A 633 9.77 15.73 18.88
N GLY A 634 10.62 16.71 18.55
CA GLY A 634 10.46 18.11 18.98
C GLY A 634 9.28 18.84 18.33
N GLY A 635 8.61 18.21 17.35
CA GLY A 635 7.45 18.77 16.67
C GLY A 635 6.21 18.92 17.55
N GLY A 636 5.42 19.98 17.29
CA GLY A 636 4.11 20.16 17.90
C GLY A 636 3.08 19.10 17.44
N LYS A 637 1.88 19.12 18.04
CA LYS A 637 0.77 18.21 17.69
C LYS A 637 0.51 18.14 16.17
N GLU A 638 0.60 19.27 15.48
CA GLU A 638 0.40 19.37 14.03
C GLU A 638 1.44 18.58 13.21
N GLN A 639 2.71 18.60 13.62
CA GLN A 639 3.78 17.89 12.90
C GLN A 639 3.60 16.38 13.05
N LEU A 640 3.29 15.89 14.25
CA LEU A 640 2.98 14.47 14.48
C LEU A 640 1.75 14.01 13.66
N ALA A 641 0.74 14.87 13.51
CA ALA A 641 -0.44 14.58 12.70
C ALA A 641 -0.15 14.49 11.18
N LYS A 642 0.97 15.03 10.71
CA LYS A 642 1.47 14.87 9.32
C LYS A 642 2.44 13.69 9.19
N LEU A 643 3.29 13.48 10.19
CA LEU A 643 4.28 12.40 10.20
C LEU A 643 3.64 11.00 10.26
N VAL A 644 2.58 10.79 11.06
CA VAL A 644 1.96 9.46 11.19
C VAL A 644 1.38 8.96 9.86
N PRO A 645 0.56 9.74 9.10
CA PRO A 645 0.14 9.35 7.76
C PRO A 645 1.30 9.13 6.78
N LEU A 646 2.36 9.96 6.85
CA LEU A 646 3.54 9.78 6.01
C LEU A 646 4.22 8.43 6.25
N MET A 647 4.34 7.96 7.50
CA MET A 647 4.93 6.65 7.77
C MET A 647 4.12 5.50 7.17
N PHE A 648 2.79 5.60 7.15
CA PHE A 648 1.93 4.61 6.45
C PHE A 648 2.10 4.68 4.93
N GLN A 649 2.16 5.88 4.36
CA GLN A 649 2.43 6.07 2.93
C GLN A 649 3.78 5.46 2.51
N LEU A 650 4.86 5.74 3.25
CA LEU A 650 6.19 5.18 3.00
C LEU A 650 6.20 3.64 3.09
N MET A 651 5.34 3.04 3.92
CA MET A 651 5.18 1.58 3.97
C MET A 651 4.37 1.03 2.78
N GLU A 652 3.24 1.65 2.42
CA GLU A 652 2.43 1.24 1.26
C GLU A 652 3.20 1.37 -0.08
N GLU A 653 3.94 2.46 -0.23
CA GLU A 653 4.78 2.76 -1.40
C GLU A 653 6.10 1.95 -1.41
N LYS A 654 6.36 1.14 -0.37
CA LYS A 654 7.57 0.31 -0.18
C LYS A 654 8.89 1.09 -0.14
N HIS A 655 8.87 2.25 0.49
CA HIS A 655 10.06 3.01 0.90
C HIS A 655 10.53 2.65 2.33
N LEU A 656 9.65 2.04 3.13
CA LEU A 656 9.98 1.40 4.41
C LEU A 656 9.51 -0.06 4.43
N LEU A 657 10.41 -1.00 4.75
CA LEU A 657 10.12 -2.43 4.87
C LEU A 657 10.58 -2.98 6.22
N VAL A 658 9.85 -3.96 6.78
CA VAL A 658 10.16 -4.55 8.09
C VAL A 658 10.28 -6.08 8.05
N TYR A 659 11.25 -6.60 8.80
CA TYR A 659 11.50 -8.02 9.03
C TYR A 659 11.57 -8.25 10.53
N PHE A 660 10.83 -9.21 11.06
CA PHE A 660 10.85 -9.57 12.47
C PHE A 660 11.24 -11.04 12.67
N LYS A 661 12.00 -11.31 13.73
CA LYS A 661 12.38 -12.68 14.12
C LYS A 661 11.28 -13.39 14.92
N ASP A 662 10.38 -12.62 15.51
CA ASP A 662 9.19 -13.14 16.18
C ASP A 662 8.11 -13.46 15.15
N GLU A 663 7.59 -14.69 15.20
CA GLU A 663 6.62 -15.21 14.23
C GLU A 663 5.27 -14.47 14.27
N LYS A 664 4.82 -13.95 15.42
CA LYS A 664 3.59 -13.15 15.49
C LYS A 664 3.81 -11.77 14.87
N LEU A 665 4.92 -11.12 15.19
CA LEU A 665 5.26 -9.80 14.63
C LEU A 665 5.43 -9.89 13.10
N GLN A 666 6.11 -10.93 12.61
CA GLN A 666 6.32 -11.15 11.17
C GLN A 666 5.00 -11.42 10.44
N LYS A 667 4.13 -12.29 10.98
CA LYS A 667 2.82 -12.55 10.36
C LYS A 667 1.92 -11.32 10.32
N ALA A 668 2.01 -10.43 11.32
CA ALA A 668 1.33 -9.14 11.26
C ALA A 668 1.92 -8.26 10.14
N ALA A 669 3.24 -8.11 10.06
CA ALA A 669 3.90 -7.35 8.99
C ALA A 669 3.55 -7.86 7.57
N GLU A 670 3.36 -9.16 7.41
CA GLU A 670 2.91 -9.79 6.16
C GLU A 670 1.44 -9.48 5.86
N ALA A 671 0.56 -9.51 6.86
CA ALA A 671 -0.85 -9.14 6.70
C ALA A 671 -1.05 -7.68 6.26
N PHE A 672 -0.17 -6.76 6.67
CA PHE A 672 -0.17 -5.35 6.23
C PHE A 672 0.65 -5.09 4.95
N ASN A 673 1.18 -6.13 4.29
CA ASN A 673 2.05 -6.04 3.11
C ASN A 673 3.38 -5.26 3.32
N ILE A 674 3.72 -4.91 4.56
CA ILE A 674 4.93 -4.13 4.92
C ILE A 674 6.20 -5.00 5.06
N ALA A 675 6.04 -6.32 5.00
CA ALA A 675 7.13 -7.30 4.99
C ALA A 675 7.82 -7.49 3.61
N GLY A 676 7.39 -6.76 2.58
CA GLY A 676 8.01 -6.79 1.24
C GLY A 676 8.01 -8.17 0.59
N ARG A 677 6.95 -8.96 0.78
CA ARG A 677 6.83 -10.31 0.23
C ARG A 677 6.54 -10.30 -1.27
N ILE A 678 7.00 -11.34 -1.98
CA ILE A 678 6.45 -11.69 -3.29
C ILE A 678 5.14 -12.46 -3.07
N ASN A 679 4.03 -11.84 -3.43
CA ASN A 679 2.71 -12.29 -3.05
C ASN A 679 2.18 -13.41 -3.96
N GLU A 680 1.28 -14.22 -3.41
CA GLU A 680 0.45 -15.13 -4.19
C GLU A 680 -0.64 -14.34 -4.91
N ALA A 681 -0.92 -14.69 -6.17
CA ALA A 681 -1.99 -14.12 -6.97
C ALA A 681 -2.95 -15.21 -7.43
N LYS A 682 -4.26 -14.93 -7.37
CA LYS A 682 -5.30 -15.91 -7.73
C LYS A 682 -5.44 -16.11 -9.25
N ASN A 683 -5.03 -15.12 -10.04
CA ASN A 683 -5.16 -15.04 -11.50
C ASN A 683 -3.82 -14.57 -12.11
N ASP A 684 -3.80 -13.46 -12.85
CA ASP A 684 -2.60 -12.91 -13.46
C ASP A 684 -1.72 -12.14 -12.45
N TYR A 685 -0.44 -12.04 -12.75
CA TYR A 685 0.58 -11.44 -11.90
C TYR A 685 1.65 -10.75 -12.73
N LEU A 686 2.10 -9.58 -12.29
CA LEU A 686 3.31 -8.95 -12.80
C LEU A 686 4.09 -8.31 -11.67
N HIS A 687 5.38 -8.64 -11.60
CA HIS A 687 6.36 -7.85 -10.86
C HIS A 687 7.62 -7.71 -11.71
N ILE A 688 7.93 -6.47 -12.09
CA ILE A 688 9.21 -6.11 -12.72
C ILE A 688 10.18 -5.82 -11.56
N ASN A 689 11.36 -6.43 -11.60
CA ASN A 689 12.37 -6.33 -10.55
C ASN A 689 13.76 -6.09 -11.14
N ASP A 690 14.21 -4.84 -11.05
CA ASP A 690 15.46 -4.36 -11.64
C ASP A 690 16.60 -4.35 -10.60
N ALA A 691 17.83 -4.55 -11.05
CA ALA A 691 19.00 -4.63 -10.19
C ALA A 691 20.23 -4.00 -10.86
N ASN A 692 20.64 -2.84 -10.36
CA ASN A 692 21.75 -2.07 -10.91
C ASN A 692 23.10 -2.68 -10.49
N LEU A 693 23.59 -3.60 -11.32
CA LEU A 693 24.90 -4.23 -11.20
C LEU A 693 26.00 -3.39 -11.88
N GLY A 694 25.80 -2.08 -11.98
CA GLY A 694 26.71 -1.12 -12.60
C GLY A 694 27.58 -0.31 -11.63
N GLY A 695 27.13 -0.09 -10.40
CA GLY A 695 27.85 0.71 -9.39
C GLY A 695 27.82 2.24 -9.64
N ALA A 696 27.07 2.71 -10.64
CA ALA A 696 26.74 4.12 -10.82
C ALA A 696 25.35 4.38 -10.25
N LYS A 697 25.14 5.53 -9.57
CA LYS A 697 23.88 5.88 -8.87
C LYS A 697 22.75 6.35 -9.82
N SER A 698 22.70 5.78 -11.02
CA SER A 698 21.87 6.27 -12.14
C SER A 698 20.36 6.10 -11.93
N ASN A 699 19.90 5.24 -11.02
CA ASN A 699 18.46 4.99 -10.82
C ASN A 699 17.69 6.22 -10.32
N PHE A 700 18.37 7.18 -9.69
CA PHE A 700 17.79 8.50 -9.38
C PHE A 700 17.21 9.19 -10.63
N TYR A 701 17.80 8.96 -11.81
CA TYR A 701 17.40 9.58 -13.08
C TYR A 701 16.54 8.67 -13.97
N ILE A 702 16.63 7.35 -13.82
CA ILE A 702 15.85 6.41 -14.67
C ILE A 702 14.34 6.61 -14.46
N ASP A 703 13.60 6.72 -15.55
CA ASP A 703 12.14 6.67 -15.59
C ASP A 703 11.67 5.41 -16.32
N GLN A 704 10.64 4.74 -15.79
CA GLN A 704 10.09 3.49 -16.31
C GLN A 704 8.61 3.64 -16.71
N GLU A 705 8.28 3.12 -17.89
CA GLU A 705 6.92 2.98 -18.41
C GLU A 705 6.70 1.53 -18.89
N ALA A 706 5.58 0.90 -18.51
CA ALA A 706 5.27 -0.50 -18.83
C ALA A 706 3.93 -0.62 -19.57
N GLU A 707 3.99 -1.01 -20.84
CA GLU A 707 2.83 -1.31 -21.68
C GLU A 707 2.54 -2.83 -21.68
N GLN A 708 1.28 -3.23 -21.52
CA GLN A 708 0.84 -4.62 -21.59
C GLN A 708 -0.32 -4.79 -22.57
N ASP A 709 -0.06 -5.44 -23.70
CA ASP A 709 -1.07 -5.84 -24.66
C ASP A 709 -1.49 -7.30 -24.36
N ILE A 710 -2.75 -7.52 -24.02
CA ILE A 710 -3.29 -8.80 -23.55
C ILE A 710 -4.31 -9.35 -24.55
N GLU A 711 -3.90 -10.39 -25.30
CA GLU A 711 -4.73 -11.09 -26.26
C GLU A 711 -5.36 -12.33 -25.62
N ILE A 712 -6.66 -12.53 -25.85
CA ILE A 712 -7.40 -13.71 -25.39
C ILE A 712 -8.05 -14.38 -26.61
N ALA A 713 -7.59 -15.58 -26.94
CA ALA A 713 -8.09 -16.36 -28.07
C ALA A 713 -9.48 -16.97 -27.79
N ASP A 714 -10.17 -17.41 -28.85
CA ASP A 714 -11.50 -18.05 -28.78
C ASP A 714 -11.53 -19.30 -27.87
N ASP A 715 -10.41 -19.99 -27.72
CA ASP A 715 -10.26 -21.16 -26.87
C ASP A 715 -9.86 -20.81 -25.41
N GLY A 716 -9.86 -19.53 -25.08
CA GLY A 716 -9.53 -18.96 -23.76
C GLY A 716 -8.04 -18.83 -23.45
N THR A 717 -7.13 -19.19 -24.37
CA THR A 717 -5.68 -19.00 -24.17
C THR A 717 -5.34 -17.51 -24.11
N VAL A 718 -4.49 -17.12 -23.15
CA VAL A 718 -4.04 -15.74 -22.98
C VAL A 718 -2.56 -15.62 -23.35
N THR A 719 -2.26 -14.76 -24.31
CA THR A 719 -0.89 -14.34 -24.65
C THR A 719 -0.73 -12.86 -24.30
N LYS A 720 0.36 -12.52 -23.61
CA LYS A 720 0.68 -11.16 -23.18
C LYS A 720 1.94 -10.71 -23.89
N THR A 721 1.94 -9.48 -24.41
CA THR A 721 3.16 -8.76 -24.79
C THR A 721 3.39 -7.63 -23.80
N LEU A 722 4.48 -7.72 -23.04
CA LEU A 722 4.96 -6.69 -22.13
C LEU A 722 6.08 -5.89 -22.82
N THR A 723 5.90 -4.58 -22.94
CA THR A 723 6.94 -3.65 -23.40
C THR A 723 7.30 -2.71 -22.26
N ILE A 724 8.52 -2.86 -21.72
CA ILE A 724 9.08 -1.96 -20.70
C ILE A 724 9.97 -0.95 -21.40
N THR A 725 9.71 0.34 -21.19
CA THR A 725 10.48 1.46 -21.74
C THR A 725 11.21 2.16 -20.62
N TYR A 726 12.54 2.11 -20.66
CA TYR A 726 13.41 2.84 -19.75
C TYR A 726 13.92 4.11 -20.42
N THR A 727 13.89 5.22 -19.70
CA THR A 727 14.45 6.50 -20.14
C THR A 727 15.52 6.95 -19.16
N HIS A 728 16.66 7.37 -19.66
CA HIS A 728 17.68 8.08 -18.89
C HIS A 728 17.73 9.52 -19.42
N PRO A 729 17.06 10.48 -18.76
CA PRO A 729 16.88 11.84 -19.27
C PRO A 729 18.03 12.79 -18.91
N GLU A 730 18.76 12.51 -17.84
CA GLU A 730 19.83 13.38 -17.34
C GLU A 730 21.08 13.27 -18.24
N PRO A 731 21.85 14.36 -18.46
CA PRO A 731 23.14 14.32 -19.15
C PRO A 731 24.18 13.47 -18.42
N MET A 732 25.24 13.04 -19.11
CA MET A 732 26.31 12.24 -18.48
C MET A 732 27.19 13.07 -17.55
N ASP A 733 27.40 12.59 -16.32
CA ASP A 733 28.29 13.21 -15.34
C ASP A 733 29.77 13.13 -15.73
N ASN A 734 30.57 14.05 -15.18
CA ASN A 734 32.03 13.99 -15.23
C ASN A 734 32.57 12.91 -14.26
N CYS A 735 32.39 11.64 -14.62
CA CYS A 735 32.85 10.47 -13.85
C CYS A 735 34.39 10.29 -13.81
N ASN A 736 35.17 11.37 -13.95
CA ASN A 736 36.62 11.35 -13.74
C ASN A 736 36.95 11.51 -12.25
N LEU A 737 37.47 10.45 -11.64
CA LEU A 737 37.89 10.43 -10.23
C LEU A 737 38.96 11.48 -9.90
N GLU A 738 39.76 11.93 -10.89
CA GLU A 738 40.76 13.00 -10.68
C GLU A 738 40.15 14.42 -10.61
N ALA A 739 38.93 14.61 -11.11
CA ALA A 739 38.23 15.89 -11.01
C ALA A 739 37.60 16.11 -9.62
N GLY A 740 37.26 15.03 -8.90
CA GLY A 740 36.62 15.09 -7.59
C GLY A 740 35.12 15.47 -7.63
N ASP A 741 34.52 15.38 -8.82
CA ASP A 741 33.07 15.53 -9.05
C ASP A 741 32.31 14.26 -8.64
N LEU A 742 30.97 14.36 -8.60
CA LEU A 742 30.09 13.20 -8.43
C LEU A 742 29.87 12.46 -9.76
N CYS A 743 29.57 11.16 -9.66
CA CYS A 743 29.20 10.30 -10.78
C CYS A 743 27.89 9.57 -10.45
N LEU A 744 26.79 10.33 -10.47
CA LEU A 744 25.44 9.79 -10.27
C LEU A 744 24.83 9.40 -11.62
N SER A 745 24.86 10.33 -12.59
CA SER A 745 24.42 10.12 -13.97
C SER A 745 25.47 9.39 -14.82
N GLY A 746 25.79 8.16 -14.41
CA GLY A 746 26.63 7.24 -15.16
C GLY A 746 25.86 6.39 -16.17
N LYS A 747 26.59 5.51 -16.88
CA LYS A 747 25.99 4.44 -17.69
C LYS A 747 25.32 3.41 -16.77
N TRP A 748 24.00 3.33 -16.83
CA TRP A 748 23.23 2.35 -16.08
C TRP A 748 23.46 0.94 -16.67
N ARG A 749 23.59 -0.07 -15.79
CA ARG A 749 23.85 -1.47 -16.15
C ARG A 749 22.95 -2.34 -15.28
N ASP A 750 21.91 -2.93 -15.87
CA ASP A 750 20.83 -3.52 -15.08
C ASP A 750 20.56 -4.98 -15.42
N TYR A 751 20.32 -5.76 -14.38
CA TYR A 751 19.86 -7.15 -14.43
C TYR A 751 18.38 -7.20 -14.02
N PHE A 752 17.49 -7.23 -15.00
CA PHE A 752 16.05 -7.31 -14.76
C PHE A 752 15.58 -8.75 -14.58
N ARG A 753 14.56 -8.92 -13.74
CA ARG A 753 13.78 -10.15 -13.59
C ARG A 753 12.29 -9.80 -13.59
N ILE A 754 11.54 -10.44 -14.46
CA ILE A 754 10.11 -10.21 -14.64
C ILE A 754 9.38 -11.46 -14.17
N TYR A 755 8.73 -11.35 -13.01
CA TYR A 755 8.03 -12.42 -12.33
C TYR A 755 6.55 -12.44 -12.80
N VAL A 756 6.09 -13.61 -13.26
CA VAL A 756 4.76 -13.86 -13.86
C VAL A 756 4.16 -15.18 -13.31
N PRO A 757 2.87 -15.50 -13.56
CA PRO A 757 2.24 -16.71 -13.01
C PRO A 757 3.02 -17.99 -13.36
N LYS A 758 3.18 -18.89 -12.39
CA LYS A 758 4.01 -20.09 -12.53
C LYS A 758 3.49 -21.02 -13.63
N GLY A 759 4.40 -21.43 -14.52
CA GLY A 759 4.08 -22.22 -15.71
C GLY A 759 3.77 -21.39 -16.95
N SER A 760 3.91 -20.05 -16.88
CA SER A 760 3.96 -19.18 -18.07
C SER A 760 5.08 -19.63 -19.02
N LYS A 761 4.98 -19.29 -20.30
CA LYS A 761 5.95 -19.71 -21.32
C LYS A 761 6.44 -18.53 -22.13
N LEU A 762 7.75 -18.32 -22.13
CA LEU A 762 8.41 -17.35 -22.98
C LEU A 762 8.25 -17.77 -24.46
N GLU A 763 7.53 -16.97 -25.23
CA GLU A 763 7.41 -17.14 -26.69
C GLU A 763 8.54 -16.38 -27.40
N GLU A 764 8.76 -15.11 -27.00
CA GLU A 764 9.84 -14.27 -27.52
C GLU A 764 10.33 -13.26 -26.47
N GLY A 765 11.62 -12.91 -26.50
CA GLY A 765 12.20 -11.84 -25.69
C GLY A 765 13.26 -11.05 -26.47
N ARG A 766 13.18 -9.71 -26.45
CA ARG A 766 14.08 -8.80 -27.15
C ARG A 766 14.48 -7.60 -26.28
N GLY A 767 15.59 -6.93 -26.64
CA GLY A 767 16.04 -5.67 -26.02
C GLY A 767 17.19 -5.81 -25.04
N ALA A 768 17.36 -7.00 -24.43
CA ALA A 768 18.52 -7.32 -23.61
C ALA A 768 19.79 -7.54 -24.45
N LEU A 769 20.96 -7.33 -23.82
CA LEU A 769 22.28 -7.67 -24.38
C LEU A 769 22.61 -9.16 -24.21
N THR A 770 22.09 -9.78 -23.14
CA THR A 770 22.08 -11.24 -22.98
C THR A 770 20.84 -11.84 -23.63
N LYS A 771 20.88 -13.15 -23.95
CA LYS A 771 19.65 -13.87 -24.28
C LYS A 771 18.75 -13.91 -23.04
N ILE A 772 17.51 -13.45 -23.17
CA ILE A 772 16.52 -13.56 -22.10
C ILE A 772 16.26 -15.05 -21.80
N THR A 773 16.39 -15.43 -20.54
CA THR A 773 16.19 -16.81 -20.05
C THR A 773 14.89 -16.94 -19.27
N GLN A 774 14.33 -18.14 -19.26
CA GLN A 774 13.19 -18.50 -18.42
C GLN A 774 13.66 -19.42 -17.27
N SER A 775 13.28 -19.08 -16.05
CA SER A 775 13.57 -19.81 -14.81
C SER A 775 12.33 -19.86 -13.90
N GLU A 776 12.46 -20.49 -12.73
CA GLU A 776 11.45 -20.45 -11.65
C GLU A 776 12.09 -19.99 -10.34
N ASP A 777 11.43 -19.06 -9.66
CA ASP A 777 11.83 -18.52 -8.35
C ASP A 777 10.57 -18.03 -7.61
N LEU A 778 10.57 -18.07 -6.27
CA LEU A 778 9.48 -17.58 -5.39
C LEU A 778 8.05 -18.01 -5.81
N ASP A 779 7.92 -19.25 -6.29
CA ASP A 779 6.71 -19.83 -6.90
C ASP A 779 6.09 -18.96 -8.01
N LYS A 780 6.96 -18.43 -8.89
CA LYS A 780 6.64 -17.72 -10.13
C LYS A 780 7.47 -18.31 -11.27
N THR A 781 7.06 -18.03 -12.49
CA THR A 781 7.98 -18.12 -13.63
C THR A 781 8.66 -16.77 -13.77
N VAL A 782 9.96 -16.78 -14.05
CA VAL A 782 10.78 -15.57 -14.19
C VAL A 782 11.34 -15.49 -15.60
N PHE A 783 11.28 -14.31 -16.21
CA PHE A 783 12.02 -13.96 -17.41
C PHE A 783 13.12 -12.96 -17.05
N GLU A 784 14.37 -13.31 -17.30
CA GLU A 784 15.52 -12.53 -16.80
C GLU A 784 16.56 -12.25 -17.88
N GLY A 785 17.25 -11.13 -17.74
CA GLY A 785 18.24 -10.65 -18.71
C GLY A 785 19.00 -9.43 -18.22
N PHE A 786 19.97 -8.98 -19.03
CA PHE A 786 20.84 -7.87 -18.70
C PHE A 786 20.93 -6.88 -19.86
N PHE A 787 20.92 -5.58 -19.56
CA PHE A 787 21.13 -4.52 -20.55
C PHE A 787 21.93 -3.35 -19.98
N GLU A 788 22.31 -2.41 -20.86
CA GLU A 788 22.97 -1.17 -20.47
C GLU A 788 22.26 0.02 -21.12
N LEU A 789 22.15 1.12 -20.39
CA LEU A 789 21.52 2.36 -20.84
C LEU A 789 22.43 3.55 -20.55
N TYR A 790 22.74 4.30 -21.61
CA TYR A 790 23.54 5.52 -21.52
C TYR A 790 22.67 6.74 -21.19
N PRO A 791 23.23 7.78 -20.55
CA PRO A 791 22.60 9.10 -20.38
C PRO A 791 22.04 9.69 -21.69
N GLU A 792 20.95 10.44 -21.56
CA GLU A 792 20.12 10.98 -22.66
C GLU A 792 19.66 9.93 -23.70
N LYS A 793 19.38 8.68 -23.31
CA LYS A 793 18.90 7.62 -24.22
C LYS A 793 17.65 6.91 -23.66
N LYS A 794 17.09 6.00 -24.47
CA LYS A 794 16.03 5.07 -24.07
C LYS A 794 16.39 3.63 -24.43
N ALA A 795 15.96 2.69 -23.61
CA ALA A 795 15.94 1.26 -23.91
C ALA A 795 14.49 0.76 -23.93
N LYS A 796 14.22 -0.30 -24.70
CA LYS A 796 12.95 -1.04 -24.64
C LYS A 796 13.25 -2.54 -24.50
N ILE A 797 12.72 -3.15 -23.45
CA ILE A 797 12.65 -4.61 -23.26
C ILE A 797 11.27 -5.06 -23.71
N ILE A 798 11.18 -6.07 -24.57
CA ILE A 798 9.90 -6.58 -25.10
C ILE A 798 9.87 -8.09 -24.86
N ILE A 799 8.82 -8.57 -24.18
CA ILE A 799 8.63 -9.99 -23.87
C ILE A 799 7.20 -10.40 -24.21
N THR A 800 7.07 -11.42 -25.07
CA THR A 800 5.80 -12.07 -25.40
C THR A 800 5.75 -13.45 -24.75
N TYR A 801 4.66 -13.76 -24.04
CA TYR A 801 4.53 -15.00 -23.28
C TYR A 801 3.07 -15.48 -23.16
N THR A 802 2.88 -16.79 -23.14
CA THR A 802 1.58 -17.42 -22.82
C THR A 802 1.43 -17.58 -21.31
N LEU A 803 0.22 -17.35 -20.78
CA LEU A 803 -0.13 -17.67 -19.40
C LEU A 803 -0.44 -19.17 -19.19
N PRO A 804 -0.30 -19.70 -17.95
CA PRO A 804 -0.56 -21.10 -17.63
C PRO A 804 -2.05 -21.47 -17.54
N PHE A 805 -2.95 -20.48 -17.50
CA PHE A 805 -4.39 -20.67 -17.34
C PHE A 805 -5.18 -20.10 -18.52
N LYS A 806 -6.48 -20.43 -18.57
CA LYS A 806 -7.42 -19.99 -19.60
C LYS A 806 -8.58 -19.20 -19.01
N VAL A 807 -9.02 -18.18 -19.74
CA VAL A 807 -10.08 -17.25 -19.35
C VAL A 807 -11.29 -17.45 -20.25
N LYS A 808 -12.51 -17.54 -19.69
CA LYS A 808 -13.73 -17.72 -20.48
C LYS A 808 -14.40 -16.37 -20.75
N ALA A 809 -15.16 -16.28 -21.84
CA ALA A 809 -16.04 -15.14 -22.07
C ALA A 809 -17.08 -15.02 -20.94
N GLY A 810 -17.24 -13.82 -20.39
CA GLY A 810 -18.08 -13.53 -19.23
C GLY A 810 -17.40 -13.64 -17.86
N ASP A 811 -16.21 -14.25 -17.76
CA ASP A 811 -15.40 -14.22 -16.54
C ASP A 811 -14.74 -12.83 -16.36
N ALA A 812 -14.34 -12.49 -15.14
CA ALA A 812 -13.52 -11.31 -14.88
C ALA A 812 -12.03 -11.66 -14.96
N TYR A 813 -11.27 -10.96 -15.80
CA TYR A 813 -9.81 -10.99 -15.75
C TYR A 813 -9.34 -10.13 -14.59
N SER A 814 -8.39 -10.61 -13.79
CA SER A 814 -7.72 -9.77 -12.80
C SER A 814 -6.23 -10.04 -12.76
N MET A 815 -5.46 -8.97 -12.52
CA MET A 815 -4.00 -8.97 -12.43
C MET A 815 -3.58 -8.22 -11.16
N LEU A 816 -2.71 -8.84 -10.37
CA LEU A 816 -1.95 -8.15 -9.33
C LEU A 816 -0.65 -7.62 -9.97
N VAL A 817 -0.44 -6.31 -9.92
CA VAL A 817 0.85 -5.68 -10.27
C VAL A 817 1.52 -5.26 -8.96
N GLN A 818 2.69 -5.83 -8.64
CA GLN A 818 3.44 -5.45 -7.44
C GLN A 818 4.53 -4.42 -7.75
N LYS A 819 4.57 -3.34 -6.97
CA LYS A 819 5.63 -2.32 -7.00
C LYS A 819 6.93 -2.90 -6.45
N GLN A 820 8.05 -2.53 -7.08
CA GLN A 820 9.38 -2.74 -6.51
C GLN A 820 9.65 -1.68 -5.43
N PRO A 821 10.20 -2.07 -4.26
CA PRO A 821 10.67 -1.10 -3.27
C PRO A 821 11.71 -0.15 -3.87
N GLY A 822 11.83 1.07 -3.34
CA GLY A 822 12.82 2.07 -3.79
C GLY A 822 12.62 2.66 -5.19
N THR A 823 11.88 2.02 -6.11
CA THR A 823 11.63 2.61 -7.43
C THR A 823 10.67 3.80 -7.36
N LYS A 824 10.89 4.80 -8.23
CA LYS A 824 9.91 5.83 -8.56
C LYS A 824 8.56 5.23 -8.96
N ASN A 825 7.51 6.04 -8.79
CA ASN A 825 6.18 5.74 -9.30
C ASN A 825 6.21 5.63 -10.84
N SER A 826 5.88 4.45 -11.36
CA SER A 826 6.04 4.10 -12.77
C SER A 826 4.68 4.13 -13.50
N LYS A 827 4.67 4.52 -14.78
CA LYS A 827 3.44 4.53 -15.59
C LYS A 827 3.15 3.14 -16.16
N TYR A 828 1.90 2.69 -16.05
CA TYR A 828 1.41 1.44 -16.62
C TYR A 828 0.26 1.70 -17.58
N ILE A 829 0.29 1.05 -18.76
CA ILE A 829 -0.80 1.02 -19.73
C ILE A 829 -1.18 -0.45 -19.96
N VAL A 830 -2.45 -0.80 -19.81
CA VAL A 830 -2.95 -2.16 -20.08
C VAL A 830 -4.02 -2.11 -21.16
N ARG A 831 -3.85 -2.90 -22.22
CA ARG A 831 -4.79 -3.05 -23.33
C ARG A 831 -5.35 -4.46 -23.36
N ILE A 832 -6.67 -4.59 -23.23
CA ILE A 832 -7.35 -5.89 -23.16
C ILE A 832 -8.71 -5.83 -23.86
N LYS A 833 -8.93 -6.66 -24.88
CA LYS A 833 -10.16 -6.67 -25.72
C LYS A 833 -10.62 -5.27 -26.21
N GLY A 834 -9.68 -4.38 -26.52
CA GLY A 834 -9.99 -3.01 -26.98
C GLY A 834 -10.42 -2.03 -25.89
N GLN A 835 -10.37 -2.43 -24.62
CA GLN A 835 -10.30 -1.52 -23.47
C GLN A 835 -8.82 -1.12 -23.29
N GLU A 836 -8.56 0.15 -22.98
CA GLU A 836 -7.25 0.64 -22.56
C GLU A 836 -7.42 1.29 -21.18
N GLU A 837 -6.55 0.95 -20.23
CA GLU A 837 -6.50 1.55 -18.91
C GLU A 837 -5.07 2.00 -18.59
N GLU A 838 -4.92 3.29 -18.29
CA GLU A 838 -3.68 3.89 -17.80
C GLU A 838 -3.76 4.09 -16.28
N PHE A 839 -2.67 3.77 -15.57
CA PHE A 839 -2.52 4.08 -14.15
C PHE A 839 -1.05 4.26 -13.76
N THR A 840 -0.83 4.99 -12.68
CA THR A 840 0.48 5.07 -12.02
C THR A 840 0.57 3.95 -10.99
N LEU A 841 1.69 3.21 -10.97
CA LEU A 841 1.99 2.23 -9.92
C LEU A 841 2.80 2.92 -8.81
N ASP A 842 2.08 3.40 -7.80
CA ASP A 842 2.62 3.96 -6.55
C ASP A 842 2.65 2.94 -5.41
N LYS A 843 1.80 1.90 -5.46
CA LYS A 843 1.80 0.74 -4.56
C LYS A 843 1.25 -0.52 -5.24
N ASP A 844 1.32 -1.65 -4.53
CA ASP A 844 0.76 -2.93 -5.00
C ASP A 844 -0.73 -2.80 -5.37
N THR A 845 -1.05 -3.06 -6.63
CA THR A 845 -2.34 -2.71 -7.22
C THR A 845 -2.95 -3.91 -7.93
N THR A 846 -4.17 -4.29 -7.54
CA THR A 846 -4.98 -5.26 -8.29
C THR A 846 -5.92 -4.51 -9.25
N LYS A 847 -5.87 -4.86 -10.54
CA LYS A 847 -6.79 -4.38 -11.58
C LYS A 847 -7.72 -5.50 -12.02
N SER A 848 -8.87 -5.15 -12.60
CA SER A 848 -9.88 -6.13 -13.03
C SER A 848 -10.75 -5.64 -14.18
N TRP A 849 -10.91 -6.47 -15.22
CA TRP A 849 -11.61 -6.17 -16.46
C TRP A 849 -12.67 -7.23 -16.78
N LYS A 850 -13.71 -6.86 -17.53
CA LYS A 850 -14.79 -7.76 -17.96
C LYS A 850 -14.55 -8.21 -19.40
N ILE A 851 -14.67 -9.52 -19.65
CA ILE A 851 -14.13 -10.24 -20.83
C ILE A 851 -15.22 -10.82 -21.72
#